data_AF-A0A2H3IRI9-F1
#
_entry.id   AF-A0A2H3IRI9-F1
#
_cell.length_a   1.000
_cell.length_b   1.000
_cell.length_c   1.000
_cell.angle_alpha   90.00
_cell.angle_beta   90.00
_cell.angle_gamma   90.00
#
_symmetry.space_group_name_H-M   'P 1'
#
loop_
_entity.id
_entity.type
_entity.pdbx_description
1 polymer ?
#
loop_
_entity_poly.entity_id
_entity_poly.type
_entity_poly.pdbx_seq_one_letter_code
_entity_poly.pdbx_strand_id
1 'polypeptide(L)'
;MDNNNQLSLLADNLNRPEAANINMTNSWMFSPGHQFPGWLVDEEFDLSALCASIPPSGISLSMDWSGQGFFTSDKLQMNDSSDANIIIEAPSDIIAESKEEKVKRSWFTYLGPERSGQVTPDGSNEPTSVDERYREDLSRELQQRRITYEPLPSTDFLWEMYFVRGAPEALAMTQAALLGQTFAMLSGNPRHIVLFQTFHGTLIAWARRQNMFNQDMEAIYPKGMQADNEASWRRWIYGEEKRRVAVGLRIHDSESAELFMTEPFLRCSAAAAAIASDELWTAPTSTAWVHALDERRHQQLVNSEYSPPLSMDQTEGDVTAPTTYPTFALYAFLEGKTSQIMERVSLQESLKRISQDATPALITVYNKRFRQHSQSDDFSLKALWHSIFIILYCNMNQLECAIGREGYEKAQDHLEYATTWASSLDGHRCAIHAALILRHLQRIPIGQEPGIHVPRLIYRSALVWYAYTRFGRDDGSTSSTDGLNFPELNGTGIDAARVLFAANGFKKSRPATSESSTLFHLIDLLARLGHWGISQKMVSLFSVLTHSIGPSPLFVFNMTFEERIDTHAHLLPPFYRQACIDAGHGKPDGMPELPKWDIGTHLGLMQKLNITKSILSISSPGTHLIPGDHKAARELTRSCNDYMYDLVSQHPSKLGFWASVPLPDVEGSLKEIAHAFDNLNAHGIALETNHHGVYLGDPRFASIFGELDKRHAKVFIHPTTPCVLRGNHDHTETVAATPLTQFPNPMFEFLFDTARALINLFVSGTVARCPNIIFIIPHAGGAVLPLIERFTSFGRIIGADQSLTSQALKDTFARQFYFDLAGFPFPDQIKELLLYVKTDRLLYGSDYPFTPEMAVLGLANVMAKEMKVIWDEKEREMILSGNARRLLSS
;
A
#
# COMPACT_ATOMS: atom_id res chain seq x y z
N MET A 1 24.55 24.83 79.23
CA MET A 1 24.57 23.41 79.60
C MET A 1 23.63 22.70 78.65
N ASP A 2 24.15 21.67 78.00
CA ASP A 2 23.36 20.66 77.31
C ASP A 2 22.23 20.14 78.22
N ASN A 3 21.04 19.92 77.67
CA ASN A 3 20.39 18.61 77.77
C ASN A 3 19.03 18.56 77.07
N ASN A 4 18.80 17.37 76.53
CA ASN A 4 17.67 16.88 75.76
C ASN A 4 16.28 16.96 76.42
N ASN A 5 15.27 16.85 75.52
CA ASN A 5 13.93 16.28 75.72
C ASN A 5 12.93 17.17 76.48
N GLN A 6 11.64 17.24 76.15
CA GLN A 6 10.76 16.37 75.35
C GLN A 6 9.41 17.09 75.19
N LEU A 7 8.73 16.86 74.05
CA LEU A 7 7.28 16.89 73.85
C LEU A 7 6.46 18.19 74.05
N SER A 8 5.66 18.44 73.00
CA SER A 8 4.59 19.44 72.84
C SER A 8 5.02 20.82 72.31
N LEU A 9 4.18 21.35 71.42
CA LEU A 9 4.17 22.72 70.87
C LEU A 9 5.08 22.97 69.65
N LEU A 10 4.77 22.27 68.55
CA LEU A 10 4.92 22.79 67.18
C LEU A 10 3.52 22.94 66.57
N ALA A 11 2.74 23.83 67.18
CA ALA A 11 1.69 24.59 66.52
C ALA A 11 2.19 26.05 66.46
N ASP A 12 1.85 26.75 65.38
CA ASP A 12 2.08 28.18 65.14
C ASP A 12 3.47 28.59 64.61
N ASN A 13 3.61 28.59 63.28
CA ASN A 13 4.00 29.77 62.48
C ASN A 13 4.40 29.42 61.04
N LEU A 14 3.45 28.94 60.23
CA LEU A 14 3.60 28.94 58.76
C LEU A 14 2.34 29.56 58.13
N ASN A 15 2.22 30.87 58.30
CA ASN A 15 1.26 31.70 57.58
C ASN A 15 1.91 33.07 57.34
N ARG A 16 2.47 33.27 56.13
CA ARG A 16 2.38 34.54 55.37
C ARG A 16 3.03 34.40 53.98
N PRO A 17 2.36 34.85 52.90
CA PRO A 17 2.93 34.90 51.57
C PRO A 17 3.61 36.26 51.34
N GLU A 18 4.85 36.26 50.87
CA GLU A 18 5.46 37.46 50.26
C GLU A 18 5.46 37.30 48.74
N ALA A 19 4.80 38.26 48.10
CA ALA A 19 4.66 38.40 46.67
C ALA A 19 6.00 38.78 46.02
N ALA A 20 6.48 37.94 45.10
CA ALA A 20 7.46 38.35 44.11
C ALA A 20 6.72 38.67 42.80
N ASN A 21 6.56 39.96 42.55
CA ASN A 21 6.12 40.52 41.27
C ASN A 21 7.04 40.05 40.14
N ILE A 22 6.54 39.23 39.21
CA ILE A 22 7.18 39.02 37.91
C ILE A 22 6.38 39.82 36.87
N ASN A 23 7.00 40.91 36.45
CA ASN A 23 6.49 41.82 35.44
C ASN A 23 6.66 41.17 34.05
N MET A 24 5.63 40.49 33.53
CA MET A 24 5.63 39.95 32.16
C MET A 24 5.15 41.00 31.18
N THR A 25 6.01 41.96 30.86
CA THR A 25 5.87 42.82 29.68
C THR A 25 7.21 42.86 28.95
N ASN A 26 7.34 42.07 27.88
CA ASN A 26 7.65 42.54 26.52
C ASN A 26 8.31 41.48 25.64
N SER A 27 7.75 41.40 24.43
CA SER A 27 8.44 41.41 23.14
C SER A 27 9.40 40.27 22.82
N TRP A 28 9.07 39.56 21.74
CA TRP A 28 9.96 38.70 20.97
C TRP A 28 11.07 39.54 20.29
N MET A 29 12.01 40.07 21.06
CA MET A 29 13.29 40.58 20.55
C MET A 29 14.44 40.00 21.36
N PHE A 30 15.35 39.34 20.64
CA PHE A 30 16.54 38.71 21.17
C PHE A 30 17.53 39.74 21.75
N SER A 31 17.99 39.52 22.98
CA SER A 31 19.13 40.25 23.55
C SER A 31 20.45 39.71 22.97
N PRO A 32 21.37 40.57 22.48
CA PRO A 32 22.68 40.14 21.98
C PRO A 32 23.60 39.88 23.18
N GLY A 33 23.69 38.63 23.62
CA GLY A 33 24.60 38.28 24.72
C GLY A 33 24.42 36.91 25.36
N HIS A 34 23.64 35.99 24.81
CA HIS A 34 23.66 34.58 25.19
C HIS A 34 24.10 33.76 24.00
N GLN A 35 25.26 33.10 24.11
CA GLN A 35 25.74 32.14 23.13
C GLN A 35 24.76 30.96 23.08
N PHE A 36 24.19 30.73 21.91
CA PHE A 36 23.50 29.49 21.58
C PHE A 36 24.46 28.30 21.80
N PRO A 37 24.00 27.15 22.30
CA PRO A 37 24.78 25.93 22.25
C PRO A 37 25.17 25.64 20.80
N GLY A 38 26.47 25.58 20.52
CA GLY A 38 27.03 25.46 19.17
C GLY A 38 26.70 24.19 18.40
N TRP A 39 25.91 23.27 18.96
CA TRP A 39 25.39 22.08 18.24
C TRP A 39 24.02 22.33 17.58
N LEU A 40 23.48 23.54 17.70
CA LEU A 40 22.32 23.99 16.92
C LEU A 40 22.72 24.80 15.67
N VAL A 41 24.03 25.01 15.45
CA VAL A 41 24.56 25.89 14.39
C VAL A 41 25.81 25.32 13.69
N ASP A 42 26.07 24.00 13.79
CA ASP A 42 27.06 23.34 12.92
C ASP A 42 26.43 22.17 12.16
N GLU A 43 27.00 21.91 10.98
CA GLU A 43 26.43 21.24 9.79
C GLU A 43 25.95 19.77 9.94
N GLU A 44 25.73 19.24 11.14
CA GLU A 44 25.28 17.85 11.35
C GLU A 44 23.93 17.69 12.07
N PHE A 45 23.18 18.75 12.36
CA PHE A 45 21.76 18.61 12.72
C PHE A 45 20.88 18.67 11.46
N ASP A 46 20.72 17.52 10.83
CA ASP A 46 19.98 17.38 9.57
C ASP A 46 18.46 17.45 9.79
N LEU A 47 17.90 18.66 9.74
CA LEU A 47 16.45 18.91 9.61
C LEU A 47 15.86 18.28 8.33
N SER A 48 16.70 17.98 7.34
CA SER A 48 16.34 17.22 6.14
C SER A 48 16.20 15.72 6.44
N ALA A 49 16.78 15.16 7.51
CA ALA A 49 16.54 13.77 7.91
C ALA A 49 15.16 13.57 8.58
N LEU A 50 14.65 14.58 9.29
CA LEU A 50 13.29 14.55 9.85
C LEU A 50 12.23 14.92 8.79
N CYS A 51 12.56 15.80 7.83
CA CYS A 51 11.68 16.09 6.69
C CYS A 51 11.78 15.06 5.55
N ALA A 52 12.83 14.22 5.52
CA ALA A 52 12.93 13.09 4.59
C ALA A 52 12.13 11.85 5.07
N SER A 53 11.66 11.84 6.32
CA SER A 53 10.87 10.74 6.88
C SER A 53 9.36 11.02 6.97
N ILE A 54 8.91 12.21 6.59
CA ILE A 54 7.52 12.49 6.19
C ILE A 54 7.57 13.09 4.79
N PRO A 55 7.13 12.39 3.73
CA PRO A 55 6.89 13.06 2.47
C PRO A 55 5.81 14.13 2.71
N PRO A 56 6.04 15.41 2.38
CA PRO A 56 4.94 16.32 2.15
C PRO A 56 4.08 15.72 1.05
N SER A 57 2.76 15.88 1.19
CA SER A 57 1.79 15.67 0.12
C SER A 57 2.26 16.40 -1.15
N GLY A 58 2.85 15.62 -2.06
CA GLY A 58 3.52 16.09 -3.28
C GLY A 58 4.33 14.96 -3.89
N ILE A 59 3.65 14.04 -4.58
CA ILE A 59 4.21 12.80 -5.13
C ILE A 59 5.26 13.12 -6.22
N SER A 60 6.52 12.75 -5.96
CA SER A 60 7.60 12.62 -6.96
C SER A 60 8.48 11.42 -6.57
N LEU A 61 8.51 10.40 -7.43
CA LEU A 61 9.24 9.14 -7.23
C LEU A 61 10.56 9.19 -8.02
N SER A 62 11.70 9.24 -7.33
CA SER A 62 13.01 8.90 -7.93
C SER A 62 13.61 7.74 -7.14
N MET A 63 13.71 6.57 -7.77
CA MET A 63 14.26 5.35 -7.18
C MET A 63 15.55 4.98 -7.92
N ASP A 64 16.69 5.16 -7.26
CA ASP A 64 18.00 4.75 -7.75
C ASP A 64 18.10 3.22 -7.71
N TRP A 65 18.31 2.61 -8.88
CA TRP A 65 18.68 1.20 -9.04
C TRP A 65 20.13 1.15 -9.52
N SER A 66 21.07 0.98 -8.59
CA SER A 66 22.44 0.58 -8.92
C SER A 66 22.87 -0.62 -8.06
N GLY A 67 22.85 -1.78 -8.71
CA GLY A 67 23.63 -3.00 -8.48
C GLY A 67 24.24 -3.28 -7.10
N GLN A 68 23.76 -4.36 -6.47
CA GLN A 68 24.59 -5.53 -6.17
C GLN A 68 23.70 -6.76 -5.99
N GLY A 69 24.00 -7.81 -6.76
CA GLY A 69 23.11 -8.94 -6.99
C GLY A 69 23.07 -9.97 -5.86
N PHE A 70 21.91 -10.60 -5.70
CA PHE A 70 21.79 -11.97 -5.21
C PHE A 70 21.33 -12.83 -6.39
N PHE A 71 22.20 -13.75 -6.78
CA PHE A 71 22.10 -14.88 -7.73
C PHE A 71 23.22 -14.84 -8.77
N THR A 72 24.42 -15.23 -8.35
CA THR A 72 25.43 -15.81 -9.24
C THR A 72 24.94 -17.19 -9.68
N SER A 73 24.57 -17.33 -10.96
CA SER A 73 24.41 -18.63 -11.59
C SER A 73 25.80 -19.13 -11.98
N ASP A 74 26.36 -20.08 -11.23
CA ASP A 74 27.51 -20.83 -11.72
C ASP A 74 27.11 -21.71 -12.89
N LYS A 75 27.95 -21.66 -13.92
CA LYS A 75 27.82 -22.32 -15.21
C LYS A 75 27.89 -23.84 -15.04
N LEU A 76 26.85 -24.56 -15.44
CA LEU A 76 26.96 -25.97 -15.78
C LEU A 76 27.25 -26.08 -17.28
N GLN A 77 28.50 -26.41 -17.60
CA GLN A 77 28.90 -26.89 -18.93
C GLN A 77 28.40 -28.32 -19.09
N MET A 78 27.64 -28.58 -20.17
CA MET A 78 27.39 -29.94 -20.64
C MET A 78 28.59 -30.40 -21.47
N ASN A 79 29.20 -31.52 -21.07
CA ASN A 79 30.03 -32.34 -21.95
C ASN A 79 29.43 -33.75 -22.00
N ASP A 80 29.19 -34.20 -23.22
CA ASP A 80 28.89 -35.60 -23.57
C ASP A 80 30.07 -36.51 -23.23
N SER A 81 29.81 -37.64 -22.56
CA SER A 81 30.42 -38.93 -22.90
C SER A 81 29.79 -40.08 -22.12
N SER A 82 29.58 -41.17 -22.85
CA SER A 82 29.03 -42.48 -22.49
C SER A 82 29.80 -43.29 -21.44
N ASP A 83 29.06 -44.22 -20.82
CA ASP A 83 29.50 -45.44 -20.11
C ASP A 83 30.26 -45.31 -18.78
N ALA A 84 29.55 -45.63 -17.68
CA ALA A 84 29.84 -46.79 -16.81
C ALA A 84 29.13 -46.64 -15.44
N ASN A 85 28.49 -47.71 -15.01
CA ASN A 85 27.86 -47.88 -13.69
C ASN A 85 28.78 -47.45 -12.53
N ILE A 86 28.36 -46.44 -11.76
CA ILE A 86 28.75 -46.27 -10.36
C ILE A 86 27.48 -45.99 -9.56
N ILE A 87 27.10 -46.95 -8.75
CA ILE A 87 26.10 -46.78 -7.69
C ILE A 87 26.74 -45.86 -6.65
N ILE A 88 26.22 -44.64 -6.51
CA ILE A 88 26.46 -43.77 -5.35
C ILE A 88 25.11 -43.53 -4.70
N GLU A 89 24.93 -44.11 -3.51
CA GLU A 89 23.77 -43.85 -2.66
C GLU A 89 23.69 -42.36 -2.34
N ALA A 90 22.55 -41.73 -2.67
CA ALA A 90 22.26 -40.36 -2.27
C ALA A 90 21.97 -40.32 -0.76
N PRO A 91 22.45 -39.30 -0.01
CA PRO A 91 22.03 -39.10 1.37
C PRO A 91 20.54 -38.74 1.40
N SER A 92 19.75 -39.57 2.08
CA SER A 92 18.44 -39.18 2.60
C SER A 92 18.63 -38.04 3.59
N ASP A 93 18.29 -36.80 3.22
CA ASP A 93 17.69 -35.75 4.08
C ASP A 93 17.74 -34.37 3.40
N ILE A 94 16.76 -34.11 2.53
CA ILE A 94 16.25 -32.74 2.29
C ILE A 94 14.78 -32.77 2.66
N ILE A 95 14.48 -32.56 3.95
CA ILE A 95 13.10 -32.45 4.44
C ILE A 95 12.54 -31.13 3.91
N ALA A 96 11.45 -31.20 3.13
CA ALA A 96 10.70 -30.01 2.72
C ALA A 96 10.20 -29.25 3.97
N GLU A 97 10.61 -28.00 4.11
CA GLU A 97 10.24 -27.15 5.25
C GLU A 97 8.72 -26.97 5.35
N SER A 98 8.17 -27.17 6.56
CA SER A 98 6.74 -27.10 6.82
C SER A 98 6.20 -25.67 6.64
N LYS A 99 4.88 -25.56 6.42
CA LYS A 99 4.21 -24.27 6.22
C LYS A 99 4.34 -23.38 7.46
N GLU A 100 4.22 -23.99 8.62
CA GLU A 100 4.26 -23.35 9.93
C GLU A 100 5.64 -22.73 10.19
N GLU A 101 6.74 -23.34 9.73
CA GLU A 101 8.07 -22.72 9.81
C GLU A 101 8.20 -21.49 8.88
N LYS A 102 7.53 -21.49 7.72
CA LYS A 102 7.47 -20.31 6.84
C LYS A 102 6.66 -19.18 7.47
N VAL A 103 5.57 -19.51 8.16
CA VAL A 103 4.74 -18.56 8.92
C VAL A 103 5.58 -17.91 10.02
N LYS A 104 6.30 -18.70 10.81
CA LYS A 104 7.21 -18.21 11.85
C LYS A 104 8.25 -17.22 11.31
N ARG A 105 8.91 -17.53 10.18
CA ARG A 105 9.90 -16.63 9.56
C ARG A 105 9.30 -15.36 8.97
N SER A 106 8.04 -15.42 8.57
CA SER A 106 7.31 -14.28 7.99
C SER A 106 6.60 -13.45 9.08
N TRP A 107 6.71 -13.85 10.34
CA TRP A 107 6.05 -13.17 11.44
C TRP A 107 6.61 -11.76 11.61
N PHE A 108 5.76 -10.78 11.86
CA PHE A 108 6.13 -9.35 11.85
C PHE A 108 7.08 -8.93 12.99
N THR A 109 7.30 -9.80 13.99
CA THR A 109 8.29 -9.63 15.06
C THR A 109 9.51 -10.53 14.92
N TYR A 110 9.60 -11.34 13.86
CA TYR A 110 10.71 -12.26 13.66
C TYR A 110 12.01 -11.51 13.32
N LEU A 111 12.97 -11.60 14.23
CA LEU A 111 14.36 -11.20 14.03
C LEU A 111 15.12 -12.45 13.56
N GLY A 112 15.28 -12.65 12.25
CA GLY A 112 15.97 -13.83 11.73
C GLY A 112 17.42 -13.99 12.23
N PRO A 113 18.05 -15.16 12.02
CA PRO A 113 19.47 -15.34 12.34
C PRO A 113 20.28 -14.31 11.53
N GLU A 114 21.13 -13.56 12.24
CA GLU A 114 21.97 -12.54 11.63
C GLU A 114 22.82 -13.14 10.50
N ARG A 115 22.70 -12.61 9.28
CA ARG A 115 23.88 -12.48 8.43
C ARG A 115 24.60 -11.23 8.92
N SER A 116 25.43 -11.39 9.94
CA SER A 116 26.45 -10.39 10.22
C SER A 116 27.28 -10.25 8.94
N GLY A 117 27.45 -9.02 8.46
CA GLY A 117 28.38 -8.69 7.37
C GLY A 117 29.85 -8.82 7.79
N GLN A 118 30.17 -9.75 8.67
CA GLN A 118 31.53 -10.14 9.00
C GLN A 118 31.63 -11.65 8.84
N VAL A 119 32.27 -12.05 7.75
CA VAL A 119 32.77 -13.41 7.55
C VAL A 119 33.74 -13.69 8.70
N THR A 120 33.31 -14.48 9.67
CA THR A 120 34.25 -15.28 10.47
C THR A 120 34.84 -16.33 9.55
N PRO A 121 36.16 -16.37 9.32
CA PRO A 121 36.75 -17.43 8.51
C PRO A 121 36.58 -18.76 9.25
N ASP A 122 35.91 -19.71 8.59
CA ASP A 122 35.85 -21.08 9.05
C ASP A 122 37.26 -21.69 9.12
N GLY A 123 37.47 -22.48 10.18
CA GLY A 123 38.71 -23.18 10.44
C GLY A 123 39.03 -24.18 9.33
N SER A 124 40.00 -23.84 8.49
CA SER A 124 40.74 -24.80 7.68
C SER A 124 42.21 -24.75 8.08
N ASN A 125 42.76 -25.93 8.31
CA ASN A 125 44.12 -26.17 8.77
C ASN A 125 45.16 -25.69 7.75
N GLU A 126 45.73 -24.50 7.92
CA GLU A 126 47.06 -24.16 7.42
C GLU A 126 47.82 -23.31 8.45
N PRO A 127 49.11 -23.59 8.74
CA PRO A 127 49.88 -22.85 9.72
C PRO A 127 50.44 -21.58 9.08
N THR A 128 49.63 -20.52 9.00
CA THR A 128 50.14 -19.20 8.57
C THR A 128 50.81 -18.51 9.75
N SER A 129 52.15 -18.46 9.71
CA SER A 129 52.94 -17.60 10.60
C SER A 129 52.54 -16.14 10.38
N VAL A 130 52.06 -15.49 11.43
CA VAL A 130 51.75 -14.05 11.40
C VAL A 130 53.06 -13.27 11.29
N ASP A 131 53.18 -12.44 10.26
CA ASP A 131 54.34 -11.56 10.04
C ASP A 131 54.32 -10.42 11.07
N GLU A 132 55.25 -10.46 12.01
CA GLU A 132 55.32 -9.48 13.10
C GLU A 132 55.55 -8.04 12.59
N ARG A 133 56.04 -7.87 11.35
CA ARG A 133 56.14 -6.55 10.70
C ARG A 133 54.79 -5.94 10.40
N TYR A 134 53.80 -6.77 10.00
CA TYR A 134 52.44 -6.29 9.77
C TYR A 134 51.80 -5.79 11.07
N ARG A 135 52.09 -6.46 12.20
CA ARG A 135 51.62 -6.05 13.54
C ARG A 135 52.26 -4.74 13.99
N GLU A 136 53.55 -4.57 13.73
CA GLU A 136 54.26 -3.32 14.01
C GLU A 136 53.79 -2.17 13.13
N ASP A 137 53.54 -2.40 11.84
CA ASP A 137 53.02 -1.38 10.92
C ASP A 137 51.60 -0.96 11.28
N LEU A 138 50.73 -1.90 11.63
CA LEU A 138 49.37 -1.59 12.11
C LEU A 138 49.40 -0.81 13.43
N SER A 139 50.31 -1.15 14.34
CA SER A 139 50.52 -0.42 15.60
C SER A 139 51.04 1.01 15.35
N ARG A 140 51.91 1.18 14.34
CA ARG A 140 52.44 2.48 13.92
C ARG A 140 51.36 3.34 13.25
N GLU A 141 50.53 2.75 12.40
CA GLU A 141 49.39 3.41 11.74
C GLU A 141 48.34 3.88 12.77
N LEU A 142 48.05 3.04 13.77
CA LEU A 142 47.14 3.37 14.86
C LEU A 142 47.71 4.44 15.81
N GLN A 143 49.04 4.53 15.97
CA GLN A 143 49.68 5.59 16.74
C GLN A 143 49.77 6.93 15.99
N GLN A 144 49.82 6.94 14.66
CA GLN A 144 49.89 8.18 13.86
C GLN A 144 48.55 8.88 13.68
N ARG A 145 47.42 8.17 13.83
CA ARG A 145 46.11 8.81 14.00
C ARG A 145 45.99 9.30 15.45
N ARG A 146 46.62 10.45 15.72
CA ARG A 146 46.25 11.30 16.87
C ARG A 146 44.75 11.52 16.82
N ILE A 147 44.03 10.79 17.65
CA ILE A 147 42.72 11.17 18.17
C ILE A 147 42.90 12.60 18.65
N THR A 148 42.34 13.56 17.93
CA THR A 148 42.16 14.91 18.45
C THR A 148 41.40 14.73 19.76
N TYR A 149 42.01 15.14 20.87
CA TYR A 149 41.31 15.28 22.16
C TYR A 149 40.32 16.44 22.02
N GLU A 150 39.29 16.27 21.20
CA GLU A 150 38.01 16.84 21.55
C GLU A 150 37.48 15.97 22.69
N PRO A 151 36.98 16.57 23.78
CA PRO A 151 36.27 15.78 24.77
C PRO A 151 35.18 15.02 24.01
N LEU A 152 35.06 13.71 24.27
CA LEU A 152 33.82 12.98 23.96
C LEU A 152 32.66 13.92 24.29
N PRO A 153 31.62 14.06 23.41
CA PRO A 153 30.47 14.87 23.74
C PRO A 153 30.07 14.46 25.15
N SER A 154 30.07 15.45 26.04
CA SER A 154 29.94 15.23 27.47
C SER A 154 28.80 14.26 27.72
N THR A 155 28.87 13.53 28.82
CA THR A 155 27.77 12.71 29.37
C THR A 155 26.44 13.49 29.56
N ASP A 156 26.36 14.74 29.10
CA ASP A 156 25.17 15.60 28.98
C ASP A 156 24.11 15.07 28.00
N PHE A 157 24.41 14.03 27.18
CA PHE A 157 23.43 13.37 26.31
C PHE A 157 22.68 12.20 26.98
N LEU A 158 22.91 11.95 28.27
CA LEU A 158 22.18 10.92 29.00
C LEU A 158 20.77 11.45 29.35
N TRP A 159 19.74 10.63 29.08
CA TRP A 159 18.36 10.82 29.54
C TRP A 159 18.27 11.22 31.03
N GLU A 160 19.29 10.87 31.81
CA GLU A 160 19.57 11.30 33.18
C GLU A 160 19.49 12.82 33.43
N MET A 161 20.01 13.67 32.54
CA MET A 161 19.92 15.13 32.71
C MET A 161 18.48 15.65 32.53
N TYR A 162 17.70 15.05 31.63
CA TYR A 162 16.29 15.41 31.42
C TYR A 162 15.36 14.89 32.52
N PHE A 163 15.76 13.82 33.23
CA PHE A 163 15.07 13.42 34.46
C PHE A 163 15.23 14.46 35.59
N VAL A 164 16.26 15.32 35.52
CA VAL A 164 16.59 16.35 36.52
C VAL A 164 16.07 17.73 36.12
N ARG A 165 15.97 18.03 34.81
CA ARG A 165 15.48 19.30 34.27
C ARG A 165 13.94 19.31 34.13
N GLY A 166 13.25 19.69 35.21
CA GLY A 166 11.91 20.29 35.18
C GLY A 166 10.71 19.45 34.69
N ALA A 167 9.50 19.91 35.01
CA ALA A 167 8.23 19.30 34.59
C ALA A 167 7.76 19.64 33.15
N PRO A 168 8.07 20.81 32.55
CA PRO A 168 7.64 21.14 31.18
C PRO A 168 8.38 20.33 30.10
N GLU A 169 9.71 20.20 30.20
CA GLU A 169 10.52 19.46 29.23
C GLU A 169 10.16 17.97 29.22
N ALA A 170 9.86 17.41 30.40
CA ALA A 170 9.44 16.02 30.54
C ALA A 170 8.10 15.69 29.84
N LEU A 171 7.16 16.64 29.77
CA LEU A 171 5.90 16.45 29.04
C LEU A 171 6.13 16.38 27.53
N ALA A 172 6.87 17.35 26.98
CA ALA A 172 7.22 17.40 25.57
C ALA A 172 7.99 16.16 25.12
N MET A 173 8.94 15.69 25.93
CA MET A 173 9.67 14.47 25.60
C MET A 173 8.81 13.20 25.70
N THR A 174 7.88 13.13 26.67
CA THR A 174 6.92 12.02 26.75
C THR A 174 6.03 11.99 25.51
N GLN A 175 5.59 13.15 25.02
CA GLN A 175 4.83 13.28 23.77
C GLN A 175 5.65 12.84 22.55
N ALA A 176 6.89 13.32 22.44
CA ALA A 176 7.78 12.94 21.34
C ALA A 176 8.07 11.43 21.32
N ALA A 177 8.31 10.84 22.49
CA ALA A 177 8.51 9.40 22.64
C ALA A 177 7.24 8.61 22.31
N LEU A 178 6.07 9.10 22.72
CA LEU A 178 4.78 8.49 22.35
C LEU A 178 4.59 8.49 20.82
N LEU A 179 4.80 9.62 20.14
CA LEU A 179 4.73 9.71 18.68
C LEU A 179 5.74 8.78 17.98
N GLY A 180 6.99 8.75 18.48
CA GLY A 180 8.02 7.85 17.98
C GLY A 180 7.64 6.37 18.12
N GLN A 181 6.99 5.99 19.23
CA GLN A 181 6.46 4.65 19.42
C GLN A 181 5.30 4.33 18.47
N THR A 182 4.44 5.31 18.12
CA THR A 182 3.38 5.12 17.13
C THR A 182 3.99 4.78 15.77
N PHE A 183 5.01 5.52 15.35
CA PHE A 183 5.72 5.24 14.11
C PHE A 183 6.43 3.89 14.15
N ALA A 184 7.12 3.58 15.25
CA ALA A 184 7.81 2.30 15.42
C ALA A 184 6.86 1.11 15.28
N MET A 185 5.70 1.17 15.94
CA MET A 185 4.63 0.17 15.87
C MET A 185 4.07 0.00 14.46
N LEU A 186 3.81 1.11 13.74
CA LEU A 186 3.20 1.08 12.40
C LEU A 186 4.22 0.85 11.26
N SER A 187 5.52 0.94 11.53
CA SER A 187 6.58 0.90 10.51
C SER A 187 6.73 -0.43 9.76
N GLY A 188 6.29 -1.54 10.34
CA GLY A 188 6.52 -2.89 9.78
C GLY A 188 7.97 -3.36 9.81
N ASN A 189 8.90 -2.60 10.40
CA ASN A 189 10.27 -3.05 10.62
C ASN A 189 10.32 -3.84 11.94
N PRO A 190 10.68 -5.15 11.93
CA PRO A 190 10.72 -5.96 13.15
C PRO A 190 11.61 -5.35 14.25
N ARG A 191 12.69 -4.65 13.89
CA ARG A 191 13.57 -3.99 14.85
C ARG A 191 12.86 -2.84 15.56
N HIS A 192 12.13 -2.01 14.83
CA HIS A 192 11.39 -0.88 15.42
C HIS A 192 10.26 -1.38 16.32
N ILE A 193 9.56 -2.44 15.90
CA ILE A 193 8.47 -3.06 16.66
C ILE A 193 9.02 -3.64 17.98
N VAL A 194 10.18 -4.31 17.93
CA VAL A 194 10.85 -4.80 19.14
C VAL A 194 11.32 -3.66 20.05
N LEU A 195 11.83 -2.55 19.49
CA LEU A 195 12.19 -1.36 20.27
C LEU A 195 10.96 -0.75 20.97
N PHE A 196 9.83 -0.67 20.26
CA PHE A 196 8.56 -0.26 20.85
C PHE A 196 8.20 -1.14 22.06
N GLN A 197 8.18 -2.47 21.88
CA GLN A 197 7.90 -3.41 22.96
C GLN A 197 8.86 -3.25 24.15
N THR A 198 10.16 -3.15 23.86
CA THR A 198 11.22 -3.13 24.88
C THR A 198 11.20 -1.85 25.71
N PHE A 199 10.95 -0.70 25.09
CA PHE A 199 11.06 0.60 25.74
C PHE A 199 9.71 1.21 26.18
N HIS A 200 8.57 0.55 25.92
CA HIS A 200 7.26 1.07 26.33
C HIS A 200 7.14 1.24 27.85
N GLY A 201 7.61 0.26 28.63
CA GLY A 201 7.63 0.33 30.10
C GLY A 201 8.43 1.53 30.65
N THR A 202 9.52 1.93 29.97
CA THR A 202 10.33 3.09 30.34
C THR A 202 9.55 4.40 30.20
N LEU A 203 8.77 4.53 29.11
CA LEU A 203 7.93 5.70 28.88
C LEU A 203 6.82 5.81 29.93
N ILE A 204 6.22 4.68 30.32
CA ILE A 204 5.24 4.64 31.41
C ILE A 204 5.87 5.05 32.75
N ALA A 205 7.07 4.53 33.07
CA ALA A 205 7.78 4.89 34.29
C ALA A 205 8.09 6.40 34.34
N TRP A 206 8.43 6.98 33.20
CA TRP A 206 8.66 8.43 33.09
C TRP A 206 7.39 9.25 33.31
N ALA A 207 6.29 8.88 32.66
CA ALA A 207 4.99 9.54 32.83
C ALA A 207 4.48 9.44 34.28
N ARG A 208 4.76 8.34 34.99
CA ARG A 208 4.47 8.19 36.43
C ARG A 208 5.23 9.20 37.28
N ARG A 209 6.54 9.40 37.03
CA ARG A 209 7.34 10.40 37.75
C ARG A 209 6.82 11.83 37.58
N GLN A 210 6.18 12.11 36.44
CA GLN A 210 5.57 13.41 36.14
C GLN A 210 4.11 13.54 36.62
N ASN A 211 3.63 12.58 37.42
CA ASN A 211 2.26 12.51 37.94
C ASN A 211 1.17 12.57 36.85
N MET A 212 1.45 12.14 35.62
CA MET A 212 0.50 12.24 34.51
C MET A 212 -0.73 11.33 34.69
N PHE A 213 -0.59 10.25 35.46
CA PHE A 213 -1.68 9.32 35.76
C PHE A 213 -2.52 9.70 36.99
N ASN A 214 -2.15 10.76 37.72
CA ASN A 214 -2.93 11.24 38.85
C ASN A 214 -4.08 12.12 38.34
N GLN A 215 -5.32 11.76 38.68
CA GLN A 215 -6.52 12.43 38.15
C GLN A 215 -7.25 13.18 39.27
N ASP A 216 -7.26 14.50 39.18
CA ASP A 216 -8.10 15.36 40.02
C ASP A 216 -9.27 15.87 39.17
N MET A 217 -10.49 15.49 39.54
CA MET A 217 -11.72 15.91 38.85
C MET A 217 -11.97 17.42 38.96
N GLU A 218 -11.52 18.06 40.04
CA GLU A 218 -11.64 19.51 40.22
C GLU A 218 -10.69 20.28 39.29
N ALA A 219 -9.61 19.64 38.83
CA ALA A 219 -8.68 20.20 37.85
C ALA A 219 -9.22 20.17 36.41
N ILE A 220 -10.24 19.34 36.12
CA ILE A 220 -10.87 19.22 34.79
C ILE A 220 -11.86 20.36 34.55
N TYR A 221 -12.64 20.70 35.59
CA TYR A 221 -13.66 21.74 35.55
C TYR A 221 -13.41 22.74 36.69
N PRO A 222 -12.61 23.79 36.45
CA PRO A 222 -12.25 24.76 37.47
C PRO A 222 -13.50 25.45 38.04
N LYS A 223 -13.66 25.42 39.38
CA LYS A 223 -14.87 25.95 40.05
C LYS A 223 -14.95 27.48 40.11
N GLY A 224 -13.85 28.21 39.89
CA GLY A 224 -13.82 29.68 39.94
C GLY A 224 -12.81 30.30 38.98
N MET A 225 -13.19 31.43 38.36
CA MET A 225 -12.31 32.27 37.58
C MET A 225 -11.38 33.05 38.51
N GLN A 226 -10.07 32.98 38.27
CA GLN A 226 -9.14 33.98 38.81
C GLN A 226 -9.25 35.27 37.97
N ALA A 227 -8.77 36.40 38.49
CA ALA A 227 -8.83 37.71 37.84
C ALA A 227 -8.16 37.77 36.44
N ASP A 228 -7.43 36.72 36.05
CA ASP A 228 -6.79 36.54 34.74
C ASP A 228 -7.27 35.23 34.08
N ASN A 229 -8.12 35.36 33.06
CA ASN A 229 -8.66 34.26 32.27
C ASN A 229 -7.58 33.55 31.44
N GLU A 230 -6.57 34.28 30.97
CA GLU A 230 -5.51 33.75 30.11
C GLU A 230 -4.55 32.87 30.91
N ALA A 231 -4.10 33.33 32.08
CA ALA A 231 -3.27 32.52 32.98
C ALA A 231 -4.01 31.26 33.48
N SER A 232 -5.31 31.37 33.74
CA SER A 232 -6.15 30.24 34.16
C SER A 232 -6.30 29.20 33.05
N TRP A 233 -6.55 29.64 31.82
CA TRP A 233 -6.66 28.78 30.64
C TRP A 233 -5.35 28.05 30.35
N ARG A 234 -4.20 28.74 30.38
CA ARG A 234 -2.88 28.11 30.17
C ARG A 234 -2.55 27.05 31.22
N ARG A 235 -2.85 27.33 32.49
CA ARG A 235 -2.67 26.36 33.59
C ARG A 235 -3.54 25.13 33.37
N TRP A 236 -4.79 25.33 32.95
CA TRP A 236 -5.72 24.25 32.65
C TRP A 236 -5.28 23.41 31.44
N ILE A 237 -4.88 24.05 30.33
CA ILE A 237 -4.38 23.35 29.13
C ILE A 237 -3.22 22.42 29.48
N TYR A 238 -2.24 22.91 30.24
CA TYR A 238 -1.10 22.09 30.65
C TYR A 238 -1.52 20.86 31.46
N GLY A 239 -2.55 20.99 32.31
CA GLY A 239 -3.13 19.86 33.05
C GLY A 239 -3.93 18.90 32.18
N GLU A 240 -4.67 19.40 31.19
CA GLU A 240 -5.41 18.60 30.21
C GLU A 240 -4.48 17.85 29.25
N GLU A 241 -3.39 18.49 28.83
CA GLU A 241 -2.34 17.90 27.98
C GLU A 241 -1.70 16.69 28.65
N LYS A 242 -1.31 16.80 29.93
CA LYS A 242 -0.82 15.65 30.72
C LYS A 242 -1.81 14.49 30.75
N ARG A 243 -3.10 14.80 30.96
CA ARG A 243 -4.16 13.79 31.02
C ARG A 243 -4.36 13.11 29.67
N ARG A 244 -4.30 13.84 28.55
CA ARG A 244 -4.40 13.28 27.19
C ARG A 244 -3.18 12.45 26.79
N VAL A 245 -1.97 12.84 27.22
CA VAL A 245 -0.76 12.01 27.06
C VAL A 245 -0.89 10.71 27.84
N ALA A 246 -1.36 10.75 29.09
CA ALA A 246 -1.63 9.54 29.86
C ALA A 246 -2.67 8.63 29.20
N VAL A 247 -3.67 9.20 28.51
CA VAL A 247 -4.63 8.44 27.69
C VAL A 247 -3.95 7.79 26.49
N GLY A 248 -3.15 8.53 25.73
CA GLY A 248 -2.40 7.99 24.59
C GLY A 248 -1.48 6.83 25.00
N LEU A 249 -0.83 6.93 26.16
CA LEU A 249 -0.01 5.85 26.72
C LEU A 249 -0.83 4.60 27.04
N ARG A 250 -2.06 4.74 27.56
CA ARG A 250 -2.95 3.60 27.80
C ARG A 250 -3.39 2.90 26.52
N ILE A 251 -3.63 3.68 25.45
CA ILE A 251 -3.96 3.13 24.13
C ILE A 251 -2.76 2.34 23.60
N HIS A 252 -1.55 2.91 23.63
CA HIS A 252 -0.33 2.22 23.22
C HIS A 252 -0.04 0.96 24.03
N ASP A 253 -0.29 0.99 25.34
CA ASP A 253 -0.07 -0.17 26.21
C ASP A 253 -1.01 -1.33 25.83
N SER A 254 -2.26 -1.02 25.49
CA SER A 254 -3.22 -2.00 24.98
C SER A 254 -2.84 -2.53 23.59
N GLU A 255 -2.44 -1.64 22.67
CA GLU A 255 -1.93 -2.03 21.35
C GLU A 255 -0.72 -2.96 21.46
N SER A 256 0.23 -2.63 22.34
CA SER A 256 1.40 -3.46 22.64
C SER A 256 0.96 -4.82 23.18
N ALA A 257 0.15 -4.84 24.23
CA ALA A 257 -0.33 -6.08 24.83
C ALA A 257 -0.95 -7.01 23.78
N GLU A 258 -1.83 -6.49 22.92
CA GLU A 258 -2.52 -7.32 21.94
C GLU A 258 -1.65 -7.68 20.72
N LEU A 259 -0.73 -6.83 20.27
CA LEU A 259 0.20 -7.16 19.19
C LEU A 259 1.18 -8.27 19.58
N PHE A 260 1.61 -8.32 20.85
CA PHE A 260 2.61 -9.27 21.34
C PHE A 260 2.04 -10.43 22.16
N MET A 261 0.72 -10.45 22.41
CA MET A 261 0.08 -11.41 23.32
C MET A 261 0.67 -11.40 24.73
N THR A 262 0.98 -10.21 25.26
CA THR A 262 1.57 -10.01 26.59
C THR A 262 0.61 -9.26 27.52
N GLU A 263 0.89 -9.29 28.82
CA GLU A 263 0.16 -8.46 29.77
C GLU A 263 0.49 -6.96 29.58
N PRO A 264 -0.50 -6.06 29.80
CA PRO A 264 -0.28 -4.61 29.77
C PRO A 264 0.57 -4.14 30.96
N PHE A 265 1.40 -3.11 30.76
CA PHE A 265 2.24 -2.52 31.83
C PHE A 265 1.44 -1.63 32.80
N LEU A 266 0.33 -1.07 32.32
CA LEU A 266 -0.63 -0.29 33.11
C LEU A 266 -1.79 -1.19 33.51
N ARG A 267 -1.95 -1.42 34.82
CA ARG A 267 -3.22 -1.92 35.33
C ARG A 267 -4.33 -0.95 34.95
N CYS A 268 -5.41 -1.49 34.39
CA CYS A 268 -6.57 -0.70 34.06
C CYS A 268 -7.37 -0.40 35.34
N SER A 269 -6.92 0.63 36.07
CA SER A 269 -7.65 1.17 37.22
C SER A 269 -9.01 1.74 36.78
N ALA A 270 -9.99 1.60 37.66
CA ALA A 270 -11.38 2.00 37.49
C ALA A 270 -11.61 3.50 37.25
N ALA A 271 -10.62 4.35 37.49
CA ALA A 271 -10.68 5.77 37.17
C ALA A 271 -10.49 5.96 35.65
N ALA A 272 -11.62 6.13 34.95
CA ALA A 272 -11.67 6.43 33.54
C ALA A 272 -10.72 7.58 33.15
N ALA A 273 -10.30 7.65 31.89
CA ALA A 273 -9.62 8.79 31.30
C ALA A 273 -10.41 10.10 31.53
N ALA A 274 -10.16 10.77 32.65
CA ALA A 274 -10.87 11.97 33.02
C ALA A 274 -10.29 13.15 32.23
N ILE A 275 -10.73 13.28 30.98
CA ILE A 275 -10.37 14.35 30.06
C ILE A 275 -11.58 15.24 29.80
N ALA A 276 -11.32 16.47 29.38
CA ALA A 276 -12.36 17.43 29.05
C ALA A 276 -13.09 17.08 27.74
N SER A 277 -14.23 17.75 27.48
CA SER A 277 -14.92 17.62 26.19
C SER A 277 -14.05 18.11 25.04
N ASP A 278 -14.35 17.61 23.85
CA ASP A 278 -13.66 18.04 22.63
C ASP A 278 -13.84 19.55 22.41
N GLU A 279 -15.02 20.12 22.71
CA GLU A 279 -15.29 21.57 22.68
C GLU A 279 -14.36 22.40 23.57
N LEU A 280 -14.09 21.93 24.80
CA LEU A 280 -13.18 22.62 25.73
C LEU A 280 -11.72 22.50 25.28
N TRP A 281 -11.35 21.34 24.72
CA TRP A 281 -10.01 21.08 24.22
C TRP A 281 -9.68 21.88 22.97
N THR A 282 -10.63 22.02 22.04
CA THR A 282 -10.44 22.71 20.77
C THR A 282 -10.70 24.23 20.86
N ALA A 283 -10.99 24.75 22.05
CA ALA A 283 -11.23 26.18 22.24
C ALA A 283 -9.97 26.99 21.86
N PRO A 284 -10.03 27.90 20.87
CA PRO A 284 -8.83 28.55 20.33
C PRO A 284 -8.32 29.71 21.19
N THR A 285 -9.12 30.18 22.15
CA THR A 285 -8.82 31.34 23.00
C THR A 285 -9.34 31.11 24.42
N SER A 286 -8.76 31.80 25.40
CA SER A 286 -9.21 31.77 26.79
C SER A 286 -10.67 32.22 26.96
N THR A 287 -11.15 33.15 26.12
CA THR A 287 -12.55 33.60 26.12
C THR A 287 -13.51 32.53 25.58
N ALA A 288 -13.14 31.84 24.50
CA ALA A 288 -13.93 30.72 23.97
C ALA A 288 -13.96 29.54 24.95
N TRP A 289 -12.85 29.27 25.63
CA TRP A 289 -12.78 28.24 26.68
C TRP A 289 -13.69 28.56 27.86
N VAL A 290 -13.69 29.82 28.31
CA VAL A 290 -14.62 30.32 29.33
C VAL A 290 -16.07 30.16 28.92
N HIS A 291 -16.43 30.54 27.70
CA HIS A 291 -17.79 30.42 27.20
C HIS A 291 -18.26 28.96 27.18
N ALA A 292 -17.42 28.06 26.69
CA ALA A 292 -17.71 26.62 26.68
C ALA A 292 -17.83 26.04 28.10
N LEU A 293 -17.03 26.53 29.06
CA LEU A 293 -17.20 26.17 30.48
C LEU A 293 -18.54 26.65 31.02
N ASP A 294 -18.93 27.89 30.76
CA ASP A 294 -20.15 28.49 31.27
C ASP A 294 -21.39 27.85 30.64
N GLU A 295 -21.42 27.63 29.33
CA GLU A 295 -22.50 26.90 28.65
C GLU A 295 -22.72 25.53 29.26
N ARG A 296 -21.62 24.82 29.54
CA ARG A 296 -21.69 23.49 30.16
C ARG A 296 -22.20 23.54 31.60
N ARG A 297 -21.80 24.56 32.39
CA ARG A 297 -22.34 24.79 33.75
C ARG A 297 -23.83 25.10 33.71
N HIS A 298 -24.29 25.87 32.73
CA HIS A 298 -25.71 26.15 32.53
C HIS A 298 -26.50 24.88 32.16
N GLN A 299 -25.95 24.03 31.28
CA GLN A 299 -26.56 22.74 30.94
C GLN A 299 -26.62 21.79 32.15
N GLN A 300 -25.61 21.81 33.04
CA GLN A 300 -25.59 21.02 34.27
C GLN A 300 -26.61 21.49 35.33
N LEU A 301 -26.89 22.79 35.41
CA LEU A 301 -27.90 23.34 36.32
C LEU A 301 -29.34 23.00 35.89
N VAL A 302 -29.58 22.75 34.59
CA VAL A 302 -30.89 22.41 34.04
C VAL A 302 -31.19 20.90 34.12
N ASN A 303 -30.16 20.05 34.04
CA ASN A 303 -30.28 18.59 34.14
C ASN A 303 -29.61 18.07 35.41
N SER A 304 -30.35 18.11 36.53
CA SER A 304 -29.94 17.60 37.85
C SER A 304 -29.87 16.06 37.88
N GLU A 305 -28.88 15.46 37.24
CA GLU A 305 -28.44 14.09 37.51
C GLU A 305 -27.00 13.90 36.99
N TYR A 306 -26.01 14.24 37.82
CA TYR A 306 -24.61 13.90 37.56
C TYR A 306 -24.24 12.64 38.36
N SER A 307 -24.07 11.51 37.68
CA SER A 307 -23.22 10.42 38.16
C SER A 307 -21.84 10.55 37.52
N PRO A 308 -20.73 10.36 38.27
CA PRO A 308 -19.37 10.50 37.75
C PRO A 308 -19.12 9.55 36.56
N PRO A 309 -18.15 9.84 35.68
CA PRO A 309 -17.71 8.87 34.67
C PRO A 309 -17.29 7.61 35.42
N LEU A 310 -17.96 6.50 35.10
CA LEU A 310 -17.92 5.22 35.80
C LEU A 310 -16.59 4.95 36.50
N SER A 311 -16.62 4.83 37.84
CA SER A 311 -15.69 3.93 38.51
C SER A 311 -16.03 2.53 38.01
N MET A 312 -15.09 1.87 37.34
CA MET A 312 -15.23 0.51 36.81
C MET A 312 -15.48 -0.59 37.87
N ASP A 313 -15.80 -0.23 39.11
CA ASP A 313 -15.97 -1.15 40.24
C ASP A 313 -17.42 -1.21 40.79
N GLN A 314 -18.39 -0.57 40.15
CA GLN A 314 -19.79 -0.70 40.56
C GLN A 314 -20.40 -1.98 39.99
N THR A 315 -20.25 -3.05 40.75
CA THR A 315 -21.12 -4.23 40.70
C THR A 315 -22.59 -3.81 40.88
N GLU A 316 -23.44 -4.34 40.01
CA GLU A 316 -24.86 -4.61 40.22
C GLU A 316 -25.66 -3.55 40.99
N GLY A 317 -26.28 -2.62 40.27
CA GLY A 317 -27.37 -1.81 40.83
C GLY A 317 -27.38 -0.39 40.27
N ASP A 318 -28.29 -0.15 39.33
CA ASP A 318 -28.87 1.16 39.03
C ASP A 318 -27.88 2.32 38.82
N VAL A 319 -27.34 2.46 37.59
CA VAL A 319 -26.48 3.59 37.23
C VAL A 319 -26.94 4.21 35.91
N THR A 320 -27.55 5.39 36.00
CA THR A 320 -27.72 6.35 34.90
C THR A 320 -26.34 6.82 34.41
N ALA A 321 -25.64 5.98 33.63
CA ALA A 321 -24.35 6.36 33.05
C ALA A 321 -24.50 7.68 32.25
N PRO A 322 -23.66 8.70 32.50
CA PRO A 322 -23.78 10.02 31.89
C PRO A 322 -23.63 9.92 30.37
N THR A 323 -24.51 10.62 29.66
CA THR A 323 -24.75 10.59 28.21
C THR A 323 -23.62 11.18 27.34
N THR A 324 -22.49 11.62 27.92
CA THR A 324 -21.53 12.50 27.22
C THR A 324 -20.06 12.15 27.51
N TYR A 325 -19.56 11.01 27.01
CA TYR A 325 -18.11 10.75 26.98
C TYR A 325 -17.47 11.49 25.80
N PRO A 326 -16.35 12.22 25.99
CA PRO A 326 -15.52 12.71 24.89
C PRO A 326 -15.05 11.54 24.01
N THR A 327 -14.92 11.74 22.70
CA THR A 327 -14.65 10.64 21.77
C THR A 327 -13.32 9.95 22.07
N PHE A 328 -12.29 10.73 22.42
CA PHE A 328 -10.98 10.20 22.80
C PHE A 328 -10.99 9.43 24.14
N ALA A 329 -11.87 9.82 25.08
CA ALA A 329 -12.04 9.10 26.35
C ALA A 329 -12.73 7.75 26.13
N LEU A 330 -13.69 7.70 25.20
CA LEU A 330 -14.35 6.47 24.80
C LEU A 330 -13.37 5.52 24.10
N TYR A 331 -12.47 6.04 23.26
CA TYR A 331 -11.41 5.24 22.66
C TYR A 331 -10.56 4.57 23.76
N ALA A 332 -10.07 5.37 24.71
CA ALA A 332 -9.30 4.87 25.86
C ALA A 332 -10.05 3.83 26.68
N PHE A 333 -11.36 4.01 26.86
CA PHE A 333 -12.21 3.06 27.59
C PHE A 333 -12.30 1.71 26.88
N LEU A 334 -12.52 1.71 25.56
CA LEU A 334 -12.60 0.49 24.76
C LEU A 334 -11.26 -0.26 24.76
N GLU A 335 -10.15 0.44 24.55
CA GLU A 335 -8.82 -0.17 24.67
C GLU A 335 -8.52 -0.64 26.10
N GLY A 336 -8.97 0.09 27.12
CA GLY A 336 -8.85 -0.34 28.51
C GLY A 336 -9.61 -1.64 28.80
N LYS A 337 -10.77 -1.86 28.16
CA LYS A 337 -11.48 -3.15 28.23
C LYS A 337 -10.66 -4.28 27.61
N THR A 338 -9.99 -4.03 26.48
CA THR A 338 -9.03 -4.98 25.89
C THR A 338 -7.93 -5.34 26.90
N SER A 339 -7.27 -4.34 27.50
CA SER A 339 -6.23 -4.56 28.52
C SER A 339 -6.72 -5.37 29.72
N GLN A 340 -7.93 -5.10 30.22
CA GLN A 340 -8.54 -5.86 31.33
C GLN A 340 -8.79 -7.32 30.97
N ILE A 341 -9.26 -7.58 29.75
CA ILE A 341 -9.48 -8.94 29.27
C ILE A 341 -8.14 -9.68 29.21
N MET A 342 -7.10 -9.04 28.65
CA MET A 342 -5.77 -9.65 28.55
C MET A 342 -5.15 -9.93 29.91
N GLU A 343 -5.27 -9.02 30.89
CA GLU A 343 -4.82 -9.22 32.27
C GLU A 343 -5.53 -10.42 32.92
N ARG A 344 -6.87 -10.49 32.81
CA ARG A 344 -7.65 -11.60 33.38
C ARG A 344 -7.36 -12.95 32.71
N VAL A 345 -7.14 -12.96 31.40
CA VAL A 345 -6.72 -14.16 30.66
C VAL A 345 -5.32 -14.61 31.09
N SER A 346 -4.39 -13.68 31.32
CA SER A 346 -3.06 -13.99 31.87
C SER A 346 -3.15 -14.63 33.26
N LEU A 347 -4.11 -14.19 34.08
CA LEU A 347 -4.45 -14.81 35.38
C LEU A 347 -5.22 -16.15 35.26
N GLN A 348 -5.28 -16.74 34.06
CA GLN A 348 -5.92 -18.02 33.77
C GLN A 348 -7.43 -18.07 34.08
N GLU A 349 -8.10 -16.92 34.09
CA GLU A 349 -9.55 -16.90 34.25
C GLU A 349 -10.26 -17.36 32.98
N SER A 350 -11.38 -18.08 33.13
CA SER A 350 -12.16 -18.57 32.01
C SER A 350 -12.76 -17.43 31.19
N LEU A 351 -12.54 -17.44 29.87
CA LEU A 351 -13.16 -16.51 28.91
C LEU A 351 -14.69 -16.42 29.08
N LYS A 352 -15.35 -17.53 29.44
CA LYS A 352 -16.79 -17.53 29.71
C LYS A 352 -17.16 -16.56 30.83
N ARG A 353 -16.42 -16.60 31.95
CA ARG A 353 -16.65 -15.71 33.10
C ARG A 353 -16.31 -14.26 32.76
N ILE A 354 -15.16 -14.03 32.12
CA ILE A 354 -14.75 -12.69 31.67
C ILE A 354 -15.83 -12.08 30.76
N SER A 355 -16.37 -12.88 29.83
CA SER A 355 -17.41 -12.42 28.90
C SER A 355 -18.74 -12.11 29.58
N GLN A 356 -19.14 -12.88 30.59
CA GLN A 356 -20.35 -12.62 31.38
C GLN A 356 -20.24 -11.29 32.12
N ASP A 357 -19.07 -10.96 32.65
CA ASP A 357 -18.83 -9.72 33.38
C ASP A 357 -18.70 -8.50 32.44
N ALA A 358 -18.04 -8.66 31.29
CA ALA A 358 -17.72 -7.54 30.39
C ALA A 358 -18.88 -7.15 29.46
N THR A 359 -19.69 -8.11 29.02
CA THR A 359 -20.75 -7.91 28.00
C THR A 359 -21.79 -6.84 28.39
N PRO A 360 -22.34 -6.81 29.61
CA PRO A 360 -23.35 -5.81 29.99
C PRO A 360 -22.85 -4.35 29.85
N ALA A 361 -21.58 -4.11 30.22
CA ALA A 361 -20.96 -2.79 30.09
C ALA A 361 -20.82 -2.39 28.61
N LEU A 362 -20.37 -3.30 27.74
CA LEU A 362 -20.20 -3.05 26.31
C LEU A 362 -21.55 -2.79 25.60
N ILE A 363 -22.61 -3.52 25.96
CA ILE A 363 -23.97 -3.30 25.45
C ILE A 363 -24.47 -1.91 25.86
N THR A 364 -24.20 -1.50 27.10
CA THR A 364 -24.56 -0.17 27.60
C THR A 364 -23.88 0.92 26.79
N VAL A 365 -22.59 0.76 26.47
CA VAL A 365 -21.85 1.69 25.60
C VAL A 365 -22.49 1.78 24.21
N TYR A 366 -22.83 0.65 23.59
CA TYR A 366 -23.47 0.64 22.27
C TYR A 366 -24.82 1.38 22.27
N ASN A 367 -25.69 1.04 23.22
CA ASN A 367 -27.04 1.62 23.29
C ASN A 367 -27.03 3.12 23.59
N LYS A 368 -26.09 3.58 24.43
CA LYS A 368 -26.00 5.00 24.79
C LYS A 368 -25.24 5.84 23.76
N ARG A 369 -24.17 5.32 23.15
CA ARG A 369 -23.34 6.09 22.21
C ARG A 369 -23.62 5.75 20.75
N PHE A 370 -23.39 4.51 20.34
CA PHE A 370 -23.39 4.13 18.92
C PHE A 370 -24.79 4.08 18.30
N ARG A 371 -25.83 3.85 19.11
CA ARG A 371 -27.23 3.84 18.64
C ARG A 371 -27.83 5.23 18.46
N GLN A 372 -27.46 6.19 19.31
CA GLN A 372 -28.06 7.53 19.34
C GLN A 372 -27.33 8.54 18.43
N HIS A 373 -26.03 8.36 18.19
CA HIS A 373 -25.23 9.31 17.41
C HIS A 373 -24.92 8.75 16.02
N SER A 374 -25.48 9.39 14.99
CA SER A 374 -25.25 9.11 13.57
C SER A 374 -24.00 9.78 12.98
N GLN A 375 -23.19 10.45 13.83
CA GLN A 375 -22.02 11.23 13.41
C GLN A 375 -20.85 10.37 12.91
N SER A 376 -19.89 11.03 12.27
CA SER A 376 -18.60 10.50 11.81
C SER A 376 -17.92 9.68 12.92
N ASP A 377 -17.51 8.45 12.60
CA ASP A 377 -16.75 7.58 13.50
C ASP A 377 -15.25 7.79 13.23
N ASP A 378 -14.72 8.93 13.67
CA ASP A 378 -13.39 9.41 13.29
C ASP A 378 -12.28 8.39 13.59
N PHE A 379 -12.41 7.67 14.70
CA PHE A 379 -11.46 6.64 15.13
C PHE A 379 -11.90 5.21 14.78
N SER A 380 -13.00 4.97 14.06
CA SER A 380 -13.52 3.61 13.81
C SER A 380 -13.87 2.81 15.09
N LEU A 381 -14.39 3.49 16.12
CA LEU A 381 -14.70 2.92 17.43
C LEU A 381 -15.77 1.81 17.39
N LYS A 382 -16.66 1.79 16.38
CA LYS A 382 -17.59 0.67 16.19
C LYS A 382 -16.86 -0.61 15.82
N ALA A 383 -15.83 -0.52 14.97
CA ALA A 383 -15.00 -1.68 14.63
C ALA A 383 -14.21 -2.16 15.86
N LEU A 384 -13.67 -1.24 16.65
CA LEU A 384 -12.99 -1.57 17.93
C LEU A 384 -13.95 -2.21 18.94
N TRP A 385 -15.19 -1.76 19.02
CA TRP A 385 -16.20 -2.41 19.86
C TRP A 385 -16.45 -3.87 19.44
N HIS A 386 -16.56 -4.14 18.12
CA HIS A 386 -16.71 -5.51 17.62
C HIS A 386 -15.49 -6.38 17.88
N SER A 387 -14.26 -5.83 17.86
CA SER A 387 -13.05 -6.61 18.11
C SER A 387 -12.92 -7.06 19.58
N ILE A 388 -13.47 -6.30 20.53
CA ILE A 388 -13.54 -6.72 21.94
C ILE A 388 -14.32 -8.03 22.08
N PHE A 389 -15.38 -8.23 21.29
CA PHE A 389 -16.12 -9.50 21.31
C PHE A 389 -15.31 -10.65 20.68
N ILE A 390 -14.44 -10.38 19.71
CA ILE A 390 -13.53 -11.40 19.19
C ILE A 390 -12.62 -11.92 20.30
N ILE A 391 -11.99 -11.04 21.08
CA ILE A 391 -11.08 -11.46 22.16
C ILE A 391 -11.80 -12.09 23.37
N LEU A 392 -13.08 -11.78 23.59
CA LEU A 392 -13.89 -12.42 24.64
C LEU A 392 -14.24 -13.88 24.33
N TYR A 393 -14.29 -14.23 23.05
CA TYR A 393 -14.76 -15.55 22.58
C TYR A 393 -13.73 -16.31 21.73
N CYS A 394 -12.53 -15.76 21.57
CA CYS A 394 -11.40 -16.39 20.89
C CYS A 394 -10.12 -16.20 21.69
N ASN A 395 -9.45 -17.30 22.02
CA ASN A 395 -8.08 -17.26 22.51
C ASN A 395 -7.15 -17.03 21.31
N MET A 396 -6.90 -15.75 21.03
CA MET A 396 -6.11 -15.34 19.88
C MET A 396 -4.69 -15.89 19.92
N ASN A 397 -4.08 -16.04 21.10
CA ASN A 397 -2.73 -16.58 21.24
C ASN A 397 -2.66 -18.04 20.74
N GLN A 398 -3.62 -18.88 21.16
CA GLN A 398 -3.72 -20.27 20.71
C GLN A 398 -3.97 -20.34 19.20
N LEU A 399 -4.78 -19.43 18.65
CA LEU A 399 -5.08 -19.38 17.22
C LEU A 399 -3.84 -18.99 16.38
N GLU A 400 -3.06 -18.01 16.83
CA GLU A 400 -1.80 -17.63 16.19
C GLU A 400 -0.76 -18.75 16.25
N CYS A 401 -0.65 -19.45 17.38
CA CYS A 401 0.22 -20.61 17.47
C CYS A 401 -0.24 -21.72 16.52
N ALA A 402 -1.54 -22.02 16.44
CA ALA A 402 -2.10 -23.06 15.57
C ALA A 402 -1.83 -22.84 14.07
N ILE A 403 -1.64 -21.58 13.63
CA ILE A 403 -1.28 -21.28 12.23
C ILE A 403 0.23 -21.26 11.98
N GLY A 404 1.06 -21.38 13.02
CA GLY A 404 2.51 -21.47 12.90
C GLY A 404 3.31 -20.28 13.43
N ARG A 405 2.76 -19.40 14.28
CA ARG A 405 3.52 -18.28 14.89
C ARG A 405 4.84 -18.74 15.52
N GLU A 406 4.83 -19.87 16.22
CA GLU A 406 6.00 -20.39 16.96
C GLU A 406 6.71 -21.56 16.24
N GLY A 407 6.24 -21.94 15.06
CA GLY A 407 6.74 -23.08 14.28
C GLY A 407 5.84 -24.30 14.34
N TYR A 408 6.28 -25.39 13.70
CA TYR A 408 5.44 -26.56 13.43
C TYR A 408 5.02 -27.33 14.69
N GLU A 409 5.96 -27.63 15.58
CA GLU A 409 5.68 -28.44 16.78
C GLU A 409 4.62 -27.77 17.64
N LYS A 410 4.81 -26.46 17.90
CA LYS A 410 3.84 -25.65 18.66
C LYS A 410 2.49 -25.56 17.95
N ALA A 411 2.45 -25.48 16.62
CA ALA A 411 1.17 -25.46 15.92
C ALA A 411 0.33 -26.73 16.15
N GLN A 412 0.96 -27.90 16.28
CA GLN A 412 0.25 -29.15 16.55
C GLN A 412 -0.42 -29.15 17.92
N ASP A 413 0.24 -28.59 18.95
CA ASP A 413 -0.29 -28.48 20.32
C ASP A 413 -1.61 -27.67 20.37
N HIS A 414 -1.83 -26.79 19.39
CA HIS A 414 -2.96 -25.86 19.38
C HIS A 414 -4.03 -26.18 18.31
N LEU A 415 -3.81 -27.21 17.49
CA LEU A 415 -4.72 -27.58 16.41
C LEU A 415 -6.08 -28.08 16.91
N GLU A 416 -6.09 -28.79 18.05
CA GLU A 416 -7.32 -29.26 18.71
C GLU A 416 -8.20 -28.09 19.14
N TYR A 417 -7.60 -27.08 19.76
CA TYR A 417 -8.30 -25.85 20.12
C TYR A 417 -8.89 -25.17 18.89
N ALA A 418 -8.08 -24.94 17.84
CA ALA A 418 -8.52 -24.25 16.63
C ALA A 418 -9.70 -24.96 15.94
N THR A 419 -9.66 -26.30 15.86
CA THR A 419 -10.71 -27.12 15.23
C THR A 419 -12.01 -27.10 16.05
N THR A 420 -11.89 -27.25 17.37
CA THR A 420 -13.04 -27.25 18.29
C THR A 420 -13.70 -25.86 18.32
N TRP A 421 -12.90 -24.81 18.44
CA TRP A 421 -13.37 -23.43 18.46
C TRP A 421 -14.05 -23.05 17.14
N ALA A 422 -13.44 -23.35 15.98
CA ALA A 422 -13.98 -22.95 14.68
C ALA A 422 -15.37 -23.55 14.38
N SER A 423 -15.66 -24.71 14.97
CA SER A 423 -16.95 -25.41 14.83
C SER A 423 -17.95 -25.08 15.94
N SER A 424 -17.55 -24.31 16.96
CA SER A 424 -18.39 -23.91 18.09
C SER A 424 -19.29 -22.70 17.78
N LEU A 425 -20.29 -22.42 18.62
CA LEU A 425 -21.09 -21.19 18.54
C LEU A 425 -20.22 -19.93 18.69
N ASP A 426 -19.18 -19.98 19.51
CA ASP A 426 -18.24 -18.87 19.69
C ASP A 426 -17.42 -18.61 18.42
N GLY A 427 -17.06 -19.66 17.67
CA GLY A 427 -16.44 -19.52 16.33
C GLY A 427 -17.35 -18.80 15.34
N HIS A 428 -18.64 -19.15 15.31
CA HIS A 428 -19.64 -18.48 14.47
C HIS A 428 -19.84 -17.02 14.88
N ARG A 429 -19.90 -16.77 16.20
CA ARG A 429 -20.01 -15.43 16.79
C ARG A 429 -18.83 -14.55 16.39
N CYS A 430 -17.60 -15.02 16.58
CA CYS A 430 -16.40 -14.30 16.17
C CYS A 430 -16.35 -14.02 14.66
N ALA A 431 -16.77 -14.98 13.82
CA ALA A 431 -16.89 -14.76 12.38
C ALA A 431 -17.88 -13.62 12.06
N ILE A 432 -19.06 -13.58 12.69
CA ILE A 432 -20.03 -12.48 12.53
C ILE A 432 -19.41 -11.14 12.92
N HIS A 433 -18.71 -11.06 14.06
CA HIS A 433 -18.02 -9.83 14.47
C HIS A 433 -16.93 -9.41 13.46
N ALA A 434 -16.14 -10.36 12.92
CA ALA A 434 -15.15 -10.07 11.88
C ALA A 434 -15.80 -9.53 10.58
N ALA A 435 -16.95 -10.07 10.17
CA ALA A 435 -17.70 -9.56 9.02
C ALA A 435 -18.28 -8.16 9.28
N LEU A 436 -18.71 -7.86 10.51
CA LEU A 436 -19.18 -6.53 10.90
C LEU A 436 -18.04 -5.52 10.93
N ILE A 437 -16.86 -5.89 11.41
CA ILE A 437 -15.64 -5.07 11.34
C ILE A 437 -15.34 -4.70 9.87
N LEU A 438 -15.34 -5.67 8.97
CA LEU A 438 -15.16 -5.42 7.53
C LEU A 438 -16.18 -4.38 7.01
N ARG A 439 -17.46 -4.55 7.33
CA ARG A 439 -18.53 -3.64 6.90
C ARG A 439 -18.38 -2.23 7.47
N HIS A 440 -17.88 -2.09 8.70
CA HIS A 440 -17.64 -0.79 9.32
C HIS A 440 -16.46 -0.08 8.66
N LEU A 441 -15.35 -0.79 8.44
CA LEU A 441 -14.13 -0.21 7.89
C LEU A 441 -14.24 0.10 6.38
N GLN A 442 -15.03 -0.67 5.63
CA GLN A 442 -15.34 -0.37 4.21
C GLN A 442 -16.13 0.94 4.01
N ARG A 443 -16.70 1.51 5.07
CA ARG A 443 -17.47 2.75 5.03
C ARG A 443 -16.64 3.98 5.39
N ILE A 444 -15.36 3.81 5.73
CA ILE A 444 -14.47 4.94 6.01
C ILE A 444 -14.35 5.77 4.72
N PRO A 445 -14.66 7.08 4.77
CA PRO A 445 -14.48 7.99 3.63
C PRO A 445 -13.06 7.98 3.07
N ILE A 446 -12.95 8.12 1.75
CA ILE A 446 -11.65 8.25 1.07
C ILE A 446 -10.96 9.53 1.58
N GLY A 447 -9.73 9.38 2.11
CA GLY A 447 -8.94 10.48 2.66
C GLY A 447 -9.08 10.68 4.18
N GLN A 448 -9.94 9.92 4.87
CA GLN A 448 -9.95 9.90 6.33
C GLN A 448 -8.88 8.90 6.83
N GLU A 449 -7.99 9.38 7.70
CA GLU A 449 -6.98 8.52 8.32
C GLU A 449 -7.62 7.64 9.41
N PRO A 450 -7.48 6.31 9.36
CA PRO A 450 -8.02 5.43 10.38
C PRO A 450 -7.25 5.53 11.71
N GLY A 451 -7.88 5.12 12.80
CA GLY A 451 -7.20 4.99 14.10
C GLY A 451 -6.05 3.97 14.04
N ILE A 452 -5.03 4.17 14.89
CA ILE A 452 -3.80 3.35 14.91
C ILE A 452 -4.04 1.85 15.17
N HIS A 453 -5.20 1.49 15.71
CA HIS A 453 -5.63 0.12 16.00
C HIS A 453 -6.17 -0.63 14.77
N VAL A 454 -6.54 0.08 13.70
CA VAL A 454 -7.24 -0.51 12.55
C VAL A 454 -6.44 -1.64 11.85
N PRO A 455 -5.11 -1.58 11.68
CA PRO A 455 -4.35 -2.69 11.07
C PRO A 455 -4.49 -3.97 11.86
N ARG A 456 -4.36 -3.85 13.19
CA ARG A 456 -4.54 -4.92 14.16
C ARG A 456 -5.95 -5.50 14.05
N LEU A 457 -6.99 -4.68 13.99
CA LEU A 457 -8.37 -5.18 13.89
C LEU A 457 -8.63 -5.97 12.61
N ILE A 458 -8.16 -5.48 11.46
CA ILE A 458 -8.33 -6.17 10.17
C ILE A 458 -7.54 -7.47 10.17
N TYR A 459 -6.29 -7.45 10.65
CA TYR A 459 -5.46 -8.64 10.80
C TYR A 459 -6.13 -9.70 11.69
N ARG A 460 -6.63 -9.31 12.87
CA ARG A 460 -7.35 -10.19 13.79
C ARG A 460 -8.61 -10.78 13.15
N SER A 461 -9.38 -9.95 12.44
CA SER A 461 -10.59 -10.36 11.74
C SER A 461 -10.28 -11.35 10.60
N ALA A 462 -9.22 -11.09 9.83
CA ALA A 462 -8.75 -11.97 8.77
C ALA A 462 -8.27 -13.31 9.35
N LEU A 463 -7.57 -13.30 10.48
CA LEU A 463 -7.09 -14.51 11.15
C LEU A 463 -8.25 -15.36 11.70
N VAL A 464 -9.22 -14.73 12.36
CA VAL A 464 -10.46 -15.37 12.83
C VAL A 464 -11.20 -16.01 11.67
N TRP A 465 -11.36 -15.27 10.56
CA TRP A 465 -12.09 -15.77 9.40
C TRP A 465 -11.33 -16.87 8.65
N TYR A 466 -10.00 -16.76 8.55
CA TYR A 466 -9.14 -17.83 8.04
C TYR A 466 -9.29 -19.10 8.88
N ALA A 467 -9.19 -18.99 10.20
CA ALA A 467 -9.32 -20.15 11.08
C ALA A 467 -10.73 -20.75 11.06
N TYR A 468 -11.78 -19.92 11.03
CA TYR A 468 -13.16 -20.34 10.87
C TYR A 468 -13.32 -21.20 9.61
N THR A 469 -12.83 -20.74 8.46
CA THR A 469 -12.90 -21.46 7.17
C THR A 469 -11.94 -22.65 7.05
N ARG A 470 -10.78 -22.59 7.70
CA ARG A 470 -9.73 -23.61 7.56
C ARG A 470 -9.91 -24.82 8.47
N PHE A 471 -10.36 -24.58 9.70
CA PHE A 471 -10.46 -25.60 10.75
C PHE A 471 -11.90 -26.01 11.07
N GLY A 472 -12.89 -25.19 10.70
CA GLY A 472 -14.29 -25.49 10.97
C GLY A 472 -14.82 -26.63 10.10
N ARG A 473 -15.72 -27.44 10.67
CA ARG A 473 -16.46 -28.49 9.95
C ARG A 473 -17.97 -28.22 10.07
N ASP A 474 -18.67 -28.40 8.95
CA ASP A 474 -20.13 -28.31 8.92
C ASP A 474 -20.68 -29.74 8.98
N ASP A 475 -20.98 -30.22 10.17
CA ASP A 475 -21.66 -31.49 10.33
C ASP A 475 -23.09 -31.32 9.81
N GLY A 476 -23.55 -32.18 8.90
CA GLY A 476 -24.86 -32.06 8.23
C GLY A 476 -26.10 -31.99 9.15
N SER A 477 -25.93 -31.99 10.47
CA SER A 477 -26.95 -31.80 11.52
C SER A 477 -27.11 -30.35 12.00
N THR A 478 -26.16 -29.43 11.77
CA THR A 478 -26.24 -28.02 12.25
C THR A 478 -26.79 -27.05 11.20
N SER A 479 -27.72 -27.50 10.35
CA SER A 479 -28.44 -26.65 9.39
C SER A 479 -29.59 -25.84 10.01
N SER A 480 -29.79 -25.87 11.33
CA SER A 480 -30.78 -25.02 12.00
C SER A 480 -30.15 -23.68 12.39
N THR A 481 -30.77 -22.60 11.93
CA THR A 481 -30.54 -21.22 12.38
C THR A 481 -30.83 -20.98 13.87
N ASP A 482 -31.11 -22.04 14.64
CA ASP A 482 -31.66 -22.01 16.00
C ASP A 482 -30.64 -21.67 17.11
N GLY A 483 -29.41 -21.29 16.77
CA GLY A 483 -28.35 -20.97 17.75
C GLY A 483 -27.67 -19.61 17.59
N LEU A 484 -27.97 -18.84 16.54
CA LEU A 484 -27.26 -17.60 16.21
C LEU A 484 -27.89 -16.35 16.84
N ASN A 485 -28.37 -16.45 18.08
CA ASN A 485 -28.94 -15.33 18.83
C ASN A 485 -27.98 -14.91 19.94
N PHE A 486 -27.30 -13.77 19.75
CA PHE A 486 -26.28 -13.28 20.66
C PHE A 486 -26.74 -11.99 21.38
N PRO A 487 -26.64 -11.93 22.73
CA PRO A 487 -27.24 -10.86 23.55
C PRO A 487 -26.71 -9.46 23.23
N GLU A 488 -25.46 -9.33 22.79
CA GLU A 488 -24.83 -8.08 22.41
C GLU A 488 -25.29 -7.54 21.06
N LEU A 489 -25.80 -8.41 20.19
CA LEU A 489 -26.40 -8.01 18.92
C LEU A 489 -27.90 -7.69 19.09
N ASN A 490 -28.51 -8.18 20.17
CA ASN A 490 -29.90 -7.90 20.51
C ASN A 490 -30.09 -6.42 20.87
N GLY A 491 -30.80 -5.69 20.00
CA GLY A 491 -31.02 -4.24 20.13
C GLY A 491 -30.16 -3.37 19.21
N THR A 492 -29.21 -3.96 18.49
CA THR A 492 -28.41 -3.27 17.45
C THR A 492 -29.15 -3.15 16.11
N GLY A 493 -30.19 -3.97 15.90
CA GLY A 493 -30.88 -4.13 14.61
C GLY A 493 -30.16 -5.07 13.63
N ILE A 494 -29.10 -5.76 14.08
CA ILE A 494 -28.31 -6.69 13.27
C ILE A 494 -28.87 -8.10 13.42
N ASP A 495 -29.20 -8.72 12.29
CA ASP A 495 -29.55 -10.14 12.20
C ASP A 495 -28.28 -10.95 11.96
N ALA A 496 -27.82 -11.66 12.99
CA ALA A 496 -26.61 -12.47 12.99
C ALA A 496 -26.63 -13.58 11.94
N ALA A 497 -27.75 -14.27 11.77
CA ALA A 497 -27.90 -15.33 10.77
C ALA A 497 -27.80 -14.77 9.36
N ARG A 498 -28.44 -13.62 9.11
CA ARG A 498 -28.37 -12.93 7.81
C ARG A 498 -26.97 -12.40 7.51
N VAL A 499 -26.26 -11.85 8.50
CA VAL A 499 -24.89 -11.37 8.34
C VAL A 499 -23.97 -12.53 7.99
N LEU A 500 -24.04 -13.63 8.73
CA LEU A 500 -23.21 -14.80 8.46
C LEU A 500 -23.51 -15.41 7.09
N PHE A 501 -24.79 -15.52 6.73
CA PHE A 501 -25.20 -15.99 5.40
C PHE A 501 -24.62 -15.13 4.27
N ALA A 502 -24.70 -13.80 4.39
CA ALA A 502 -24.12 -12.89 3.41
C ALA A 502 -22.59 -13.00 3.37
N ALA A 503 -21.93 -13.04 4.53
CA ALA A 503 -20.47 -13.15 4.65
C ALA A 503 -19.92 -14.50 4.16
N ASN A 504 -20.72 -15.57 4.19
CA ASN A 504 -20.42 -16.86 3.58
C ASN A 504 -20.68 -16.90 2.05
N GLY A 505 -20.99 -15.76 1.43
CA GLY A 505 -21.27 -15.68 -0.01
C GLY A 505 -22.66 -16.17 -0.39
N PHE A 506 -23.66 -15.89 0.47
CA PHE A 506 -25.05 -16.35 0.31
C PHE A 506 -25.19 -17.88 0.28
N LYS A 507 -24.28 -18.57 0.99
CA LYS A 507 -24.30 -20.01 1.23
C LYS A 507 -24.75 -20.29 2.67
N LYS A 508 -25.55 -21.34 2.86
CA LYS A 508 -25.93 -21.82 4.21
C LYS A 508 -24.77 -22.49 4.93
N SER A 509 -23.89 -23.15 4.18
CA SER A 509 -22.66 -23.75 4.69
C SER A 509 -21.50 -22.75 4.63
N ARG A 510 -20.50 -22.97 5.47
CA ARG A 510 -19.22 -22.26 5.46
C ARG A 510 -18.52 -22.46 4.10
N PRO A 511 -17.94 -21.41 3.50
CA PRO A 511 -17.13 -21.56 2.30
C PRO A 511 -15.79 -22.23 2.62
N ALA A 512 -15.19 -22.89 1.63
CA ALA A 512 -13.78 -23.26 1.71
C ALA A 512 -12.91 -22.00 1.86
N THR A 513 -11.78 -22.09 2.56
CA THR A 513 -10.86 -20.95 2.76
C THR A 513 -10.49 -20.26 1.44
N SER A 514 -10.26 -21.03 0.37
CA SER A 514 -9.95 -20.52 -0.98
C SER A 514 -11.13 -19.83 -1.68
N GLU A 515 -12.37 -20.13 -1.30
CA GLU A 515 -13.59 -19.54 -1.87
C GLU A 515 -14.13 -18.37 -1.05
N SER A 516 -13.48 -18.07 0.08
CA SER A 516 -13.97 -17.15 1.09
C SER A 516 -13.79 -15.69 0.66
N SER A 517 -14.81 -15.11 0.02
CA SER A 517 -14.79 -13.70 -0.36
C SER A 517 -14.52 -12.77 0.82
N THR A 518 -15.14 -13.00 1.98
CA THR A 518 -14.93 -12.18 3.19
C THR A 518 -13.47 -12.19 3.66
N LEU A 519 -12.79 -13.34 3.60
CA LEU A 519 -11.37 -13.43 3.94
C LEU A 519 -10.52 -12.54 3.03
N PHE A 520 -10.73 -12.64 1.72
CA PHE A 520 -9.93 -11.89 0.76
C PHE A 520 -10.26 -10.40 0.76
N HIS A 521 -11.50 -9.99 1.08
CA HIS A 521 -11.82 -8.57 1.30
C HIS A 521 -11.13 -8.01 2.54
N LEU A 522 -10.98 -8.80 3.62
CA LEU A 522 -10.20 -8.38 4.78
C LEU A 522 -8.71 -8.23 4.44
N ILE A 523 -8.13 -9.17 3.69
CA ILE A 523 -6.73 -9.10 3.22
C ILE A 523 -6.53 -7.91 2.28
N ASP A 524 -7.44 -7.67 1.34
CA ASP A 524 -7.41 -6.53 0.41
C ASP A 524 -7.52 -5.20 1.16
N LEU A 525 -8.42 -5.10 2.14
CA LEU A 525 -8.56 -3.90 2.96
C LEU A 525 -7.27 -3.62 3.76
N LEU A 526 -6.63 -4.67 4.29
CA LEU A 526 -5.33 -4.54 4.95
C LEU A 526 -4.24 -4.05 3.98
N ALA A 527 -4.22 -4.55 2.75
CA ALA A 527 -3.29 -4.12 1.71
C ALA A 527 -3.51 -2.67 1.27
N ARG A 528 -4.76 -2.18 1.27
CA ARG A 528 -5.11 -0.79 0.96
C ARG A 528 -4.64 0.20 2.02
N LEU A 529 -4.54 -0.22 3.29
CA LEU A 529 -3.87 0.54 4.37
C LEU A 529 -2.34 0.44 4.27
N GLY A 530 -1.85 0.27 3.04
CA GLY A 530 -0.49 -0.12 2.72
C GLY A 530 0.56 0.96 2.97
N HIS A 531 0.15 2.17 3.31
CA HIS A 531 1.05 3.24 3.78
C HIS A 531 1.62 2.92 5.17
N TRP A 532 0.95 2.11 5.98
CA TRP A 532 1.51 1.55 7.20
C TRP A 532 2.27 0.25 6.90
N GLY A 533 3.57 0.22 7.18
CA GLY A 533 4.42 -0.94 6.90
C GLY A 533 4.00 -2.20 7.67
N ILE A 534 3.39 -2.06 8.86
CA ILE A 534 2.87 -3.22 9.62
C ILE A 534 1.76 -3.95 8.84
N SER A 535 0.90 -3.21 8.14
CA SER A 535 -0.16 -3.78 7.29
C SER A 535 0.45 -4.64 6.18
N GLN A 536 1.53 -4.17 5.53
CA GLN A 536 2.24 -4.92 4.49
C GLN A 536 2.84 -6.23 5.02
N LYS A 537 3.42 -6.21 6.23
CA LYS A 537 3.94 -7.44 6.87
C LYS A 537 2.82 -8.43 7.18
N MET A 538 1.69 -7.97 7.69
CA MET A 538 0.53 -8.82 7.97
C MET A 538 -0.07 -9.41 6.67
N VAL A 539 -0.11 -8.65 5.57
CA VAL A 539 -0.53 -9.17 4.24
C VAL A 539 0.43 -10.23 3.72
N SER A 540 1.74 -10.04 3.88
CA SER A 540 2.75 -11.04 3.51
C SER A 540 2.55 -12.36 4.27
N LEU A 541 2.23 -12.29 5.56
CA LEU A 541 1.89 -13.46 6.37
C LEU A 541 0.68 -14.23 5.82
N PHE A 542 -0.41 -13.52 5.45
CA PHE A 542 -1.58 -14.16 4.83
C PHE A 542 -1.29 -14.74 3.46
N SER A 543 -0.33 -14.19 2.73
CA SER A 543 0.13 -14.78 1.47
C SER A 543 0.74 -16.16 1.72
N VAL A 544 1.55 -16.34 2.77
CA VAL A 544 2.07 -17.65 3.18
C VAL A 544 0.96 -18.60 3.65
N LEU A 545 -0.02 -18.09 4.41
CA LEU A 545 -1.15 -18.89 4.90
C LEU A 545 -2.08 -19.38 3.78
N THR A 546 -2.21 -18.63 2.69
CA THR A 546 -3.07 -18.99 1.56
C THR A 546 -2.33 -19.76 0.45
N HIS A 547 -0.99 -19.67 0.40
CA HIS A 547 -0.14 -20.35 -0.62
C HIS A 547 -0.10 -21.88 -0.57
N SER A 548 -0.55 -22.54 0.51
CA SER A 548 -0.54 -24.02 0.61
C SER A 548 -1.85 -24.67 0.15
N ILE A 549 -2.78 -23.90 -0.42
CA ILE A 549 -3.99 -24.39 -1.08
C ILE A 549 -3.71 -24.35 -2.59
N GLY A 550 -2.76 -25.20 -3.02
CA GLY A 550 -2.11 -25.07 -4.33
C GLY A 550 -1.40 -23.71 -4.50
N PRO A 551 -0.59 -23.51 -5.56
CA PRO A 551 -0.22 -22.16 -5.93
C PRO A 551 -1.51 -21.43 -6.32
N SER A 552 -2.03 -20.62 -5.41
CA SER A 552 -2.87 -19.49 -5.77
C SER A 552 -1.91 -18.32 -5.91
N PRO A 553 -1.56 -17.91 -7.15
CA PRO A 553 -0.87 -16.65 -7.40
C PRO A 553 -1.69 -15.53 -6.76
N LEU A 554 -1.09 -14.38 -6.49
CA LEU A 554 -1.81 -13.10 -6.43
C LEU A 554 -2.99 -13.13 -7.41
N PHE A 555 -4.21 -13.36 -6.91
CA PHE A 555 -5.42 -13.63 -7.71
C PHE A 555 -5.16 -14.14 -9.15
N VAL A 556 -4.64 -15.35 -9.34
CA VAL A 556 -5.17 -16.13 -10.47
C VAL A 556 -6.37 -16.83 -9.87
N PHE A 557 -7.52 -16.17 -9.96
CA PHE A 557 -8.76 -16.91 -10.02
C PHE A 557 -8.50 -18.12 -10.93
N ASN A 558 -8.93 -19.32 -10.56
CA ASN A 558 -9.29 -20.30 -11.59
C ASN A 558 -10.57 -19.80 -12.30
N MET A 559 -10.55 -18.55 -12.75
CA MET A 559 -11.39 -18.02 -13.80
C MET A 559 -10.76 -18.67 -15.01
N THR A 560 -11.50 -19.58 -15.62
CA THR A 560 -11.33 -19.81 -17.04
C THR A 560 -11.61 -18.47 -17.71
N PHE A 561 -10.53 -17.74 -17.92
CA PHE A 561 -10.49 -16.52 -18.70
C PHE A 561 -11.15 -16.81 -20.05
N GLU A 562 -12.13 -16.00 -20.46
CA GLU A 562 -12.76 -16.11 -21.79
C GLU A 562 -11.67 -16.04 -22.88
N GLU A 563 -11.86 -16.67 -24.04
CA GLU A 563 -10.82 -16.71 -25.09
C GLU A 563 -10.42 -15.31 -25.55
N ARG A 564 -9.11 -15.06 -25.64
CA ARG A 564 -8.52 -13.79 -26.07
C ARG A 564 -7.66 -13.92 -27.32
N ILE A 565 -7.63 -12.88 -28.13
CA ILE A 565 -6.58 -12.64 -29.12
C ILE A 565 -5.93 -11.32 -28.76
N ASP A 566 -4.63 -11.37 -28.49
CA ASP A 566 -3.83 -10.22 -28.10
C ASP A 566 -3.27 -9.53 -29.35
N THR A 567 -3.77 -8.33 -29.66
CA THR A 567 -3.29 -7.56 -30.81
C THR A 567 -2.18 -6.58 -30.45
N HIS A 568 -1.81 -6.49 -29.18
CA HIS A 568 -0.82 -5.56 -28.65
C HIS A 568 0.11 -6.32 -27.71
N ALA A 569 1.10 -6.96 -28.33
CA ALA A 569 2.19 -7.61 -27.63
C ALA A 569 3.51 -7.29 -28.33
N HIS A 570 4.58 -7.31 -27.55
CA HIS A 570 5.91 -7.00 -28.01
C HIS A 570 6.86 -8.18 -27.88
N LEU A 571 7.88 -8.19 -28.73
CA LEU A 571 9.02 -9.08 -28.57
C LEU A 571 10.31 -8.26 -28.49
N LEU A 572 11.31 -8.81 -27.79
CA LEU A 572 12.63 -8.23 -27.71
C LEU A 572 13.67 -9.30 -28.04
N PRO A 573 13.98 -9.54 -29.32
CA PRO A 573 15.05 -10.45 -29.70
C PRO A 573 16.37 -10.07 -29.02
N PRO A 574 17.22 -11.04 -28.61
CA PRO A 574 18.47 -10.73 -27.93
C PRO A 574 19.38 -9.76 -28.72
N PHE A 575 19.44 -9.91 -30.06
CA PHE A 575 20.23 -9.02 -30.91
C PHE A 575 19.66 -7.60 -30.97
N TYR A 576 18.33 -7.46 -31.00
CA TYR A 576 17.67 -6.15 -31.00
C TYR A 576 17.86 -5.45 -29.65
N ARG A 577 17.71 -6.19 -28.54
CA ARG A 577 17.98 -5.69 -27.20
C ARG A 577 19.42 -5.20 -27.07
N GLN A 578 20.39 -5.93 -27.63
CA GLN A 578 21.78 -5.51 -27.63
C GLN A 578 21.99 -4.25 -28.48
N ALA A 579 21.41 -4.18 -29.69
CA ALA A 579 21.47 -3.00 -30.54
C ALA A 579 20.90 -1.75 -29.84
N CYS A 580 19.79 -1.89 -29.09
CA CYS A 580 19.25 -0.80 -28.29
C CYS A 580 20.24 -0.32 -27.23
N ILE A 581 20.85 -1.25 -26.48
CA ILE A 581 21.84 -0.92 -25.44
C ILE A 581 23.05 -0.21 -26.05
N ASP A 582 23.58 -0.73 -27.15
CA ASP A 582 24.74 -0.18 -27.85
C ASP A 582 24.47 1.23 -28.39
N ALA A 583 23.22 1.51 -28.80
CA ALA A 583 22.77 2.82 -29.24
C ALA A 583 22.35 3.77 -28.09
N GLY A 584 22.54 3.37 -26.82
CA GLY A 584 22.23 4.20 -25.64
C GLY A 584 20.79 4.09 -25.13
N HIS A 585 19.98 3.19 -25.69
CA HIS A 585 18.58 2.96 -25.33
C HIS A 585 18.41 1.80 -24.32
N GLY A 586 19.35 1.62 -23.39
CA GLY A 586 19.25 0.59 -22.34
C GLY A 586 18.13 0.82 -21.32
N LYS A 587 17.64 2.07 -21.25
CA LYS A 587 16.56 2.57 -20.39
C LYS A 587 15.57 3.37 -21.26
N PRO A 588 14.90 2.74 -22.24
CA PRO A 588 14.10 3.46 -23.21
C PRO A 588 12.95 4.19 -22.51
N ASP A 589 12.61 5.38 -22.98
CA ASP A 589 11.44 6.13 -22.53
C ASP A 589 11.40 6.43 -21.01
N GLY A 590 12.57 6.43 -20.35
CA GLY A 590 12.68 6.61 -18.90
C GLY A 590 12.36 5.36 -18.07
N MET A 591 12.18 4.19 -18.71
CA MET A 591 11.98 2.92 -18.03
C MET A 591 13.26 2.42 -17.34
N PRO A 592 13.19 1.68 -16.23
CA PRO A 592 14.38 1.25 -15.47
C PRO A 592 15.36 0.39 -16.28
N GLU A 593 14.85 -0.47 -17.17
CA GLU A 593 15.62 -1.34 -18.05
C GLU A 593 14.77 -1.84 -19.23
N LEU A 594 15.43 -2.35 -20.27
CA LEU A 594 14.79 -3.19 -21.30
C LEU A 594 14.41 -4.56 -20.72
N PRO A 595 13.13 -4.96 -20.77
CA PRO A 595 12.68 -6.23 -20.22
C PRO A 595 13.37 -7.41 -20.92
N LYS A 596 13.52 -8.51 -20.18
CA LYS A 596 13.88 -9.79 -20.78
C LYS A 596 12.65 -10.39 -21.45
N TRP A 597 12.86 -11.01 -22.60
CA TRP A 597 11.79 -11.66 -23.34
C TRP A 597 12.32 -12.94 -23.96
N ASP A 598 11.52 -14.00 -23.87
CA ASP A 598 11.72 -15.24 -24.60
C ASP A 598 10.36 -15.85 -24.96
N ILE A 599 10.36 -16.75 -25.94
CA ILE A 599 9.12 -17.37 -26.41
C ILE A 599 8.45 -18.24 -25.35
N GLY A 600 9.22 -18.91 -24.48
CA GLY A 600 8.69 -19.78 -23.45
C GLY A 600 7.88 -19.02 -22.41
N THR A 601 8.42 -17.90 -21.92
CA THR A 601 7.71 -17.01 -20.99
C THR A 601 6.48 -16.37 -21.63
N HIS A 602 6.57 -15.94 -22.90
CA HIS A 602 5.43 -15.40 -23.65
C HIS A 602 4.29 -16.42 -23.82
N LEU A 603 4.59 -17.65 -24.26
CA LEU A 603 3.60 -18.72 -24.38
C LEU A 603 3.00 -19.12 -23.03
N GLY A 604 3.79 -19.05 -21.96
CA GLY A 604 3.33 -19.26 -20.58
C GLY A 604 2.29 -18.22 -20.15
N LEU A 605 2.51 -16.94 -20.45
CA LEU A 605 1.52 -15.88 -20.23
C LEU A 605 0.24 -16.15 -21.04
N MET A 606 0.37 -16.50 -22.32
CA MET A 606 -0.77 -16.80 -23.18
C MET A 606 -1.65 -17.91 -22.59
N GLN A 607 -1.03 -18.97 -22.08
CA GLN A 607 -1.74 -20.06 -21.42
C GLN A 607 -2.50 -19.60 -20.16
N LYS A 608 -1.88 -18.77 -19.33
CA LYS A 608 -2.51 -18.26 -18.08
C LYS A 608 -3.73 -17.39 -18.36
N LEU A 609 -3.74 -16.64 -19.46
CA LEU A 609 -4.79 -15.68 -19.82
C LEU A 609 -5.81 -16.19 -20.85
N ASN A 610 -5.69 -17.45 -21.26
CA ASN A 610 -6.43 -18.03 -22.39
C ASN A 610 -6.32 -17.18 -23.66
N ILE A 611 -5.12 -16.67 -23.95
CA ILE A 611 -4.79 -16.00 -25.21
C ILE A 611 -4.47 -17.07 -26.24
N THR A 612 -5.31 -17.21 -27.26
CA THR A 612 -5.12 -18.22 -28.31
C THR A 612 -4.22 -17.74 -29.42
N LYS A 613 -4.15 -16.43 -29.66
CA LYS A 613 -3.21 -15.84 -30.61
C LYS A 613 -2.68 -14.48 -30.12
N SER A 614 -1.37 -14.25 -30.26
CA SER A 614 -0.72 -12.95 -30.02
C SER A 614 -0.14 -12.39 -31.31
N ILE A 615 -0.35 -11.10 -31.58
CA ILE A 615 0.26 -10.39 -32.70
C ILE A 615 1.41 -9.54 -32.17
N LEU A 616 2.62 -9.97 -32.48
CA LEU A 616 3.86 -9.43 -31.95
C LEU A 616 4.34 -8.20 -32.73
N SER A 617 5.06 -7.31 -32.06
CA SER A 617 5.70 -6.14 -32.68
C SER A 617 7.01 -5.77 -31.97
N ILE A 618 7.88 -5.05 -32.66
CA ILE A 618 8.95 -4.28 -32.00
C ILE A 618 8.31 -3.00 -31.44
N SER A 619 8.57 -2.71 -30.16
CA SER A 619 8.10 -1.51 -29.46
C SER A 619 9.11 -0.36 -29.57
N SER A 620 8.81 0.74 -28.89
CA SER A 620 9.70 1.88 -28.71
C SER A 620 11.11 1.45 -28.25
N PRO A 621 12.20 2.04 -28.80
CA PRO A 621 12.24 3.20 -29.70
C PRO A 621 12.13 2.84 -31.20
N GLY A 622 11.63 1.65 -31.54
CA GLY A 622 11.61 1.15 -32.91
C GLY A 622 13.00 0.73 -33.41
N THR A 623 13.18 0.69 -34.73
CA THR A 623 14.40 0.12 -35.35
C THR A 623 15.37 1.16 -35.90
N HIS A 624 14.98 2.44 -35.93
CA HIS A 624 15.86 3.55 -36.30
C HIS A 624 16.46 4.18 -35.03
N LEU A 625 17.42 3.46 -34.44
CA LEU A 625 17.95 3.77 -33.11
C LEU A 625 18.83 5.03 -33.06
N ILE A 626 19.53 5.35 -34.14
CA ILE A 626 20.48 6.46 -34.22
C ILE A 626 20.03 7.40 -35.35
N PRO A 627 19.63 8.65 -35.04
CA PRO A 627 19.22 9.62 -36.05
C PRO A 627 20.23 9.75 -37.20
N GLY A 628 19.75 9.69 -38.45
CA GLY A 628 20.57 9.78 -39.66
C GLY A 628 21.24 8.48 -40.12
N ASP A 629 21.34 7.43 -39.29
CA ASP A 629 21.90 6.14 -39.72
C ASP A 629 20.85 5.24 -40.37
N HIS A 630 20.45 5.60 -41.59
CA HIS A 630 19.48 4.84 -42.36
C HIS A 630 19.97 3.43 -42.73
N LYS A 631 21.28 3.22 -42.85
CA LYS A 631 21.82 1.90 -43.21
C LYS A 631 21.66 0.92 -42.07
N ALA A 632 22.09 1.28 -40.86
CA ALA A 632 21.94 0.43 -39.69
C ALA A 632 20.46 0.18 -39.38
N ALA A 633 19.60 1.20 -39.54
CA ALA A 633 18.16 1.05 -39.38
C ALA A 633 17.57 -0.01 -40.32
N ARG A 634 17.88 0.04 -41.63
CA ARG A 634 17.41 -0.96 -42.61
C ARG A 634 17.83 -2.39 -42.23
N GLU A 635 19.10 -2.57 -41.85
CA GLU A 635 19.65 -3.88 -41.47
C GLU A 635 18.98 -4.44 -40.22
N LEU A 636 18.78 -3.59 -39.20
CA LEU A 636 18.12 -3.98 -37.96
C LEU A 636 16.64 -4.29 -38.19
N THR A 637 15.91 -3.43 -38.94
CA THR A 637 14.50 -3.67 -39.26
C THR A 637 14.31 -4.99 -39.98
N ARG A 638 15.13 -5.27 -41.01
CA ARG A 638 15.07 -6.53 -41.75
C ARG A 638 15.28 -7.73 -40.84
N SER A 639 16.32 -7.66 -39.99
CA SER A 639 16.64 -8.74 -39.04
C SER A 639 15.50 -8.99 -38.05
N CYS A 640 14.86 -7.93 -37.53
CA CYS A 640 13.70 -8.07 -36.64
C CYS A 640 12.50 -8.69 -37.35
N ASN A 641 12.20 -8.25 -38.58
CA ASN A 641 11.06 -8.76 -39.35
C ASN A 641 11.26 -10.23 -39.76
N ASP A 642 12.45 -10.59 -40.23
CA ASP A 642 12.78 -11.98 -40.59
C ASP A 642 12.74 -12.88 -39.33
N TYR A 643 13.23 -12.40 -38.18
CA TYR A 643 13.12 -13.13 -36.90
C TYR A 643 11.65 -13.36 -36.48
N MET A 644 10.80 -12.33 -36.59
CA MET A 644 9.36 -12.47 -36.31
C MET A 644 8.71 -13.48 -37.25
N TYR A 645 9.06 -13.45 -38.54
CA TYR A 645 8.57 -14.40 -39.53
C TYR A 645 8.96 -15.83 -39.20
N ASP A 646 10.21 -16.09 -38.84
CA ASP A 646 10.70 -17.42 -38.48
C ASP A 646 10.01 -17.94 -37.21
N LEU A 647 9.83 -17.07 -36.21
CA LEU A 647 9.15 -17.42 -34.97
C LEU A 647 7.66 -17.73 -35.21
N VAL A 648 6.98 -16.92 -36.02
CA VAL A 648 5.58 -17.11 -36.38
C VAL A 648 5.40 -18.39 -37.20
N SER A 649 6.34 -18.71 -38.08
CA SER A 649 6.34 -19.95 -38.86
C SER A 649 6.44 -21.21 -37.98
N GLN A 650 7.07 -21.11 -36.81
CA GLN A 650 7.14 -22.20 -35.82
C GLN A 650 5.83 -22.35 -35.01
N HIS A 651 5.06 -21.27 -34.87
CA HIS A 651 3.82 -21.24 -34.08
C HIS A 651 2.65 -20.53 -34.80
N PRO A 652 2.29 -20.91 -36.04
CA PRO A 652 1.42 -20.10 -36.91
C PRO A 652 -0.03 -19.98 -36.40
N SER A 653 -0.50 -20.94 -35.60
CA SER A 653 -1.81 -20.88 -34.95
C SER A 653 -1.85 -19.98 -33.72
N LYS A 654 -0.69 -19.70 -33.11
CA LYS A 654 -0.56 -18.95 -31.85
C LYS A 654 0.04 -17.56 -32.03
N LEU A 655 0.80 -17.32 -33.10
CA LEU A 655 1.50 -16.06 -33.30
C LEU A 655 1.15 -15.43 -34.65
N GLY A 656 1.16 -14.11 -34.68
CA GLY A 656 1.26 -13.28 -35.88
C GLY A 656 2.18 -12.10 -35.58
N PHE A 657 2.36 -11.18 -36.51
CA PHE A 657 3.17 -10.00 -36.27
C PHE A 657 2.80 -8.79 -37.13
N TRP A 658 3.06 -7.62 -36.55
CA TRP A 658 3.11 -6.32 -37.21
C TRP A 658 4.57 -6.05 -37.57
N ALA A 659 4.88 -5.93 -38.86
CA ALA A 659 6.25 -5.67 -39.30
C ALA A 659 6.67 -4.22 -39.01
N SER A 660 7.91 -4.03 -38.61
CA SER A 660 8.49 -2.69 -38.42
C SER A 660 8.99 -2.11 -39.74
N VAL A 661 9.16 -0.79 -39.79
CA VAL A 661 9.77 -0.07 -40.91
C VAL A 661 10.85 0.91 -40.41
N PRO A 662 11.94 1.15 -41.16
CA PRO A 662 13.08 1.98 -40.74
C PRO A 662 12.80 3.50 -40.87
N LEU A 663 11.61 3.96 -40.49
CA LEU A 663 11.28 5.39 -40.53
C LEU A 663 12.24 6.18 -39.63
N PRO A 664 12.68 7.40 -40.04
CA PRO A 664 12.10 8.24 -41.09
C PRO A 664 12.64 8.01 -42.52
N ASP A 665 13.36 6.90 -42.79
CA ASP A 665 13.85 6.57 -44.13
C ASP A 665 12.73 6.11 -45.08
N VAL A 666 12.18 7.03 -45.86
CA VAL A 666 11.06 6.75 -46.76
C VAL A 666 11.40 5.66 -47.81
N GLU A 667 12.60 5.70 -48.40
CA GLU A 667 12.97 4.73 -49.44
C GLU A 667 13.17 3.33 -48.84
N GLY A 668 13.86 3.26 -47.70
CA GLY A 668 14.04 2.02 -46.95
C GLY A 668 12.70 1.43 -46.51
N SER A 669 11.80 2.27 -46.00
CA SER A 669 10.47 1.86 -45.57
C SER A 669 9.59 1.35 -46.71
N LEU A 670 9.59 1.98 -47.89
CA LEU A 670 8.84 1.44 -49.05
C LEU A 670 9.32 0.04 -49.46
N LYS A 671 10.64 -0.18 -49.45
CA LYS A 671 11.24 -1.50 -49.76
C LYS A 671 10.89 -2.53 -48.69
N GLU A 672 10.90 -2.13 -47.42
CA GLU A 672 10.59 -3.02 -46.31
C GLU A 672 9.10 -3.37 -46.24
N ILE A 673 8.21 -2.42 -46.56
CA ILE A 673 6.77 -2.67 -46.69
C ILE A 673 6.50 -3.74 -47.75
N ALA A 674 7.14 -3.62 -48.92
CA ALA A 674 7.02 -4.63 -49.97
C ALA A 674 7.48 -6.01 -49.48
N HIS A 675 8.65 -6.10 -48.84
CA HIS A 675 9.15 -7.37 -48.28
C HIS A 675 8.23 -7.95 -47.21
N ALA A 676 7.78 -7.12 -46.26
CA ALA A 676 6.93 -7.56 -45.16
C ALA A 676 5.63 -8.21 -45.65
N PHE A 677 4.98 -7.61 -46.65
CA PHE A 677 3.75 -8.16 -47.21
C PHE A 677 3.99 -9.27 -48.22
N ASP A 678 4.91 -9.07 -49.17
CA ASP A 678 5.07 -9.93 -50.35
C ASP A 678 5.91 -11.18 -50.05
N ASN A 679 6.77 -11.13 -49.04
CA ASN A 679 7.69 -12.23 -48.68
C ASN A 679 7.42 -12.82 -47.30
N LEU A 680 7.03 -12.01 -46.31
CA LEU A 680 6.85 -12.47 -44.93
C LEU A 680 5.39 -12.69 -44.52
N ASN A 681 4.43 -12.34 -45.38
CA ASN A 681 3.00 -12.40 -45.06
C ASN A 681 2.66 -11.73 -43.72
N ALA A 682 3.28 -10.58 -43.43
CA ALA A 682 3.02 -9.80 -42.23
C ALA A 682 1.52 -9.43 -42.15
N HIS A 683 0.96 -9.43 -40.94
CA HIS A 683 -0.47 -9.11 -40.78
C HIS A 683 -0.75 -7.61 -40.93
N GLY A 684 0.28 -6.77 -40.83
CA GLY A 684 0.23 -5.32 -40.94
C GLY A 684 1.59 -4.70 -40.60
N ILE A 685 1.61 -3.37 -40.43
CA ILE A 685 2.80 -2.60 -40.10
C ILE A 685 2.65 -1.96 -38.72
N ALA A 686 3.71 -2.01 -37.91
CA ALA A 686 3.84 -1.24 -36.68
C ALA A 686 4.55 0.08 -36.96
N LEU A 687 3.97 1.20 -36.53
CA LEU A 687 4.53 2.54 -36.60
C LEU A 687 4.58 3.17 -35.21
N GLU A 688 5.62 3.93 -34.91
CA GLU A 688 5.62 4.73 -33.69
C GLU A 688 4.84 6.04 -33.91
N THR A 689 4.38 6.68 -32.83
CA THR A 689 3.62 7.96 -32.90
C THR A 689 4.39 9.08 -33.59
N ASN A 690 5.73 9.06 -33.48
CA ASN A 690 6.64 9.94 -34.19
C ASN A 690 7.96 9.22 -34.49
N HIS A 691 8.69 9.68 -35.52
CA HIS A 691 10.03 9.19 -35.85
C HIS A 691 11.01 10.36 -35.79
N HIS A 692 11.80 10.41 -34.72
CA HIS A 692 12.76 11.49 -34.44
C HIS A 692 12.11 12.90 -34.42
N GLY A 693 10.87 13.00 -33.93
CA GLY A 693 10.10 14.24 -33.87
C GLY A 693 9.31 14.58 -35.13
N VAL A 694 9.35 13.73 -36.16
CA VAL A 694 8.47 13.83 -37.35
C VAL A 694 7.24 12.95 -37.11
N TYR A 695 6.06 13.55 -37.01
CA TYR A 695 4.79 12.84 -36.78
C TYR A 695 4.23 12.25 -38.07
N LEU A 696 3.36 11.24 -37.92
CA LEU A 696 2.84 10.42 -39.01
C LEU A 696 2.07 11.20 -40.10
N GLY A 697 1.45 12.33 -39.77
CA GLY A 697 0.75 13.19 -40.72
C GLY A 697 1.66 14.12 -41.54
N ASP A 698 2.97 14.09 -41.32
CA ASP A 698 3.93 14.91 -42.07
C ASP A 698 3.94 14.53 -43.57
N PRO A 699 3.97 15.50 -44.51
CA PRO A 699 4.02 15.23 -45.95
C PRO A 699 5.17 14.31 -46.39
N ARG A 700 6.27 14.22 -45.63
CA ARG A 700 7.39 13.30 -45.88
C ARG A 700 6.93 11.84 -45.95
N PHE A 701 5.91 11.47 -45.18
CA PHE A 701 5.39 10.11 -45.12
C PHE A 701 4.21 9.86 -46.06
N ALA A 702 3.85 10.83 -46.92
CA ALA A 702 2.70 10.69 -47.81
C ALA A 702 2.81 9.50 -48.79
N SER A 703 4.01 9.20 -49.29
CA SER A 703 4.24 8.03 -50.15
C SER A 703 4.10 6.70 -49.39
N ILE A 704 4.51 6.67 -48.12
CA ILE A 704 4.35 5.50 -47.25
C ILE A 704 2.88 5.21 -47.01
N PHE A 705 2.11 6.21 -46.58
CA PHE A 705 0.67 6.05 -46.40
C PHE A 705 -0.05 5.73 -47.71
N GLY A 706 0.38 6.30 -48.83
CA GLY A 706 -0.16 5.94 -50.15
C GLY A 706 0.10 4.49 -50.54
N GLU A 707 1.23 3.91 -50.16
CA GLU A 707 1.53 2.50 -50.41
C GLU A 707 0.75 1.57 -49.46
N LEU A 708 0.64 1.94 -48.18
CA LEU A 708 -0.18 1.22 -47.20
C LEU A 708 -1.66 1.22 -47.59
N ASP A 709 -2.18 2.33 -48.12
CA ASP A 709 -3.56 2.43 -48.59
C ASP A 709 -3.85 1.48 -49.76
N LYS A 710 -2.97 1.46 -50.78
CA LYS A 710 -3.10 0.54 -51.92
C LYS A 710 -3.14 -0.93 -51.49
N ARG A 711 -2.44 -1.26 -50.41
CA ARG A 711 -2.36 -2.61 -49.84
C ARG A 711 -3.49 -2.92 -48.86
N HIS A 712 -4.41 -1.98 -48.61
CA HIS A 712 -5.45 -2.10 -47.58
C HIS A 712 -4.85 -2.49 -46.22
N ALA A 713 -3.69 -1.91 -45.89
CA ALA A 713 -2.88 -2.35 -44.79
C ALA A 713 -3.55 -2.11 -43.43
N LYS A 714 -3.29 -3.00 -42.48
CA LYS A 714 -3.49 -2.72 -41.06
C LYS A 714 -2.26 -2.03 -40.51
N VAL A 715 -2.46 -0.95 -39.76
CA VAL A 715 -1.39 -0.14 -39.17
C VAL A 715 -1.61 -0.08 -37.66
N PHE A 716 -0.75 -0.76 -36.91
CA PHE A 716 -0.69 -0.65 -35.47
C PHE A 716 0.19 0.55 -35.11
N ILE A 717 -0.38 1.53 -34.42
CA ILE A 717 0.38 2.70 -33.94
C ILE A 717 0.78 2.42 -32.49
N HIS A 718 2.05 2.55 -32.14
CA HIS A 718 2.52 2.43 -30.78
C HIS A 718 3.14 3.77 -30.32
N PRO A 719 2.95 4.20 -29.06
CA PRO A 719 3.60 5.41 -28.56
C PRO A 719 5.10 5.23 -28.33
N THR A 720 5.85 6.30 -28.60
CA THR A 720 7.26 6.43 -28.22
C THR A 720 7.48 7.76 -27.48
N THR A 721 8.71 8.04 -27.05
CA THR A 721 9.08 9.34 -26.47
C THR A 721 8.62 10.47 -27.40
N PRO A 722 7.79 11.42 -26.92
CA PRO A 722 7.40 12.58 -27.72
C PRO A 722 8.65 13.40 -28.01
N CYS A 723 8.89 13.69 -29.29
CA CYS A 723 10.06 14.47 -29.72
C CYS A 723 9.64 15.70 -30.52
N VAL A 724 10.52 16.70 -30.55
CA VAL A 724 10.44 17.88 -31.43
C VAL A 724 11.77 18.11 -32.12
N LEU A 725 11.71 18.64 -33.34
CA LEU A 725 12.90 19.11 -34.04
C LEU A 725 13.23 20.54 -33.61
N ARG A 726 14.46 20.78 -33.15
CA ARG A 726 14.99 22.11 -32.81
C ARG A 726 16.16 22.47 -33.72
N GLY A 727 16.26 23.75 -34.08
CA GLY A 727 17.37 24.30 -34.86
C GLY A 727 16.95 24.94 -36.18
N ASN A 728 17.92 25.33 -37.00
CA ASN A 728 17.71 26.00 -38.30
C ASN A 728 17.79 24.98 -39.46
N HIS A 729 17.53 25.41 -40.69
CA HIS A 729 17.53 24.56 -41.88
C HIS A 729 18.79 23.69 -42.06
N ASP A 730 19.95 24.14 -41.58
CA ASP A 730 21.24 23.44 -41.74
C ASP A 730 21.56 22.47 -40.59
N HIS A 731 20.93 22.63 -39.42
CA HIS A 731 21.20 21.83 -38.23
C HIS A 731 19.90 21.61 -37.45
N THR A 732 19.23 20.50 -37.72
CA THR A 732 18.04 20.05 -36.98
C THR A 732 18.42 18.95 -36.00
N GLU A 733 18.21 19.19 -34.71
CA GLU A 733 18.40 18.24 -33.63
C GLU A 733 17.04 17.72 -33.14
N THR A 734 16.96 16.43 -32.86
CA THR A 734 15.79 15.82 -32.22
C THR A 734 15.93 15.96 -30.71
N VAL A 735 14.94 16.59 -30.07
CA VAL A 735 14.91 16.82 -28.62
C VAL A 735 13.63 16.24 -28.04
N ALA A 736 13.75 15.51 -26.93
CA ALA A 736 12.59 15.01 -26.19
C ALA A 736 11.71 16.17 -25.71
N ALA A 737 10.41 16.03 -25.89
CA ALA A 737 9.38 17.00 -25.53
C ALA A 737 8.66 16.57 -24.24
N THR A 738 9.44 16.15 -23.25
CA THR A 738 8.97 15.58 -21.96
C THR A 738 9.36 16.51 -20.81
N PRO A 739 8.51 17.49 -20.45
CA PRO A 739 8.85 18.50 -19.44
C PRO A 739 9.00 17.93 -18.02
N LEU A 740 8.46 16.73 -17.76
CA LEU A 740 8.42 16.08 -16.46
C LEU A 740 9.31 14.83 -16.44
N THR A 741 10.61 15.02 -16.63
CA THR A 741 11.61 13.96 -16.84
C THR A 741 11.84 13.03 -15.64
N GLN A 742 11.31 13.37 -14.46
CA GLN A 742 11.38 12.51 -13.27
C GLN A 742 10.47 11.28 -13.35
N PHE A 743 9.54 11.26 -14.30
CA PHE A 743 8.63 10.15 -14.51
C PHE A 743 8.91 9.44 -15.85
N PRO A 744 8.79 8.11 -15.92
CA PRO A 744 8.85 7.40 -17.19
C PRO A 744 7.75 7.85 -18.15
N ASN A 745 8.08 8.01 -19.42
CA ASN A 745 7.15 8.49 -20.46
C ASN A 745 5.89 7.62 -20.62
N PRO A 746 5.94 6.27 -20.47
CA PRO A 746 4.73 5.45 -20.54
C PRO A 746 3.66 5.80 -19.50
N MET A 747 4.04 6.44 -18.39
CA MET A 747 3.10 6.77 -17.31
C MET A 747 2.01 7.78 -17.76
N PHE A 748 2.33 8.71 -18.66
CA PHE A 748 1.34 9.65 -19.19
C PHE A 748 1.73 10.29 -20.53
N GLU A 749 3.02 10.52 -20.80
CA GLU A 749 3.48 11.16 -22.05
C GLU A 749 3.08 10.35 -23.29
N PHE A 750 3.09 9.02 -23.20
CA PHE A 750 2.62 8.13 -24.27
C PHE A 750 1.15 8.39 -24.66
N LEU A 751 0.28 8.71 -23.70
CA LEU A 751 -1.14 8.97 -23.95
C LEU A 751 -1.32 10.32 -24.65
N PHE A 752 -0.53 11.33 -24.24
CA PHE A 752 -0.51 12.63 -24.91
C PHE A 752 0.09 12.54 -26.31
N ASP A 753 1.13 11.72 -26.49
CA ASP A 753 1.76 11.57 -27.80
C ASP A 753 0.89 10.80 -28.79
N THR A 754 0.18 9.78 -28.31
CA THR A 754 -0.86 9.09 -29.08
C THR A 754 -1.92 10.09 -29.55
N ALA A 755 -2.42 10.95 -28.66
CA ALA A 755 -3.38 11.99 -29.02
C ALA A 755 -2.82 12.95 -30.07
N ARG A 756 -1.56 13.37 -29.93
CA ARG A 756 -0.88 14.26 -30.87
C ARG A 756 -0.74 13.63 -32.25
N ALA A 757 -0.32 12.36 -32.32
CA ALA A 757 -0.19 11.63 -33.58
C ALA A 757 -1.54 11.45 -34.29
N LEU A 758 -2.60 11.08 -33.56
CA LEU A 758 -3.95 10.97 -34.13
C LEU A 758 -4.45 12.31 -34.66
N ILE A 759 -4.36 13.37 -33.85
CA ILE A 759 -4.78 14.71 -34.26
C ILE A 759 -3.99 15.15 -35.50
N ASN A 760 -2.68 14.89 -35.53
CA ASN A 760 -1.84 15.21 -36.68
C ASN A 760 -2.26 14.46 -37.95
N LEU A 761 -2.61 13.17 -37.87
CA LEU A 761 -3.13 12.37 -38.98
C LEU A 761 -4.47 12.90 -39.52
N PHE A 762 -5.38 13.33 -38.65
CA PHE A 762 -6.66 13.91 -39.05
C PHE A 762 -6.51 15.30 -39.65
N VAL A 763 -5.80 16.21 -38.97
CA VAL A 763 -5.64 17.61 -39.38
C VAL A 763 -4.81 17.73 -40.66
N SER A 764 -3.83 16.85 -40.89
CA SER A 764 -3.07 16.80 -42.14
C SER A 764 -3.86 16.24 -43.34
N GLY A 765 -5.07 15.70 -43.09
CA GLY A 765 -5.88 15.03 -44.10
C GLY A 765 -5.36 13.67 -44.55
N THR A 766 -4.35 13.10 -43.88
CA THR A 766 -3.76 11.80 -44.24
C THR A 766 -4.79 10.68 -44.18
N VAL A 767 -5.60 10.64 -43.11
CA VAL A 767 -6.70 9.66 -42.96
C VAL A 767 -7.73 9.78 -44.09
N ALA A 768 -8.10 11.01 -44.47
CA ALA A 768 -9.07 11.23 -45.55
C ALA A 768 -8.53 10.81 -46.93
N ARG A 769 -7.22 10.98 -47.18
CA ARG A 769 -6.57 10.55 -48.44
C ARG A 769 -6.35 9.04 -48.52
N CYS A 770 -6.29 8.36 -47.38
CA CYS A 770 -5.96 6.94 -47.29
C CYS A 770 -7.13 6.14 -46.70
N PRO A 771 -8.25 6.04 -47.43
CA PRO A 771 -9.49 5.54 -46.86
C PRO A 771 -9.50 4.02 -46.58
N ASN A 772 -8.52 3.28 -47.12
CA ASN A 772 -8.45 1.83 -47.10
C ASN A 772 -7.58 1.29 -45.96
N ILE A 773 -6.84 2.16 -45.26
CA ILE A 773 -6.03 1.77 -44.11
C ILE A 773 -6.92 1.51 -42.90
N ILE A 774 -6.63 0.42 -42.19
CA ILE A 774 -7.21 0.16 -40.86
C ILE A 774 -6.17 0.48 -39.80
N PHE A 775 -6.45 1.47 -38.97
CA PHE A 775 -5.59 1.88 -37.86
C PHE A 775 -5.99 1.16 -36.57
N ILE A 776 -5.00 0.72 -35.80
CA ILE A 776 -5.18 0.15 -34.46
C ILE A 776 -4.48 1.09 -33.48
N ILE A 777 -5.26 1.68 -32.58
CA ILE A 777 -4.80 2.70 -31.64
C ILE A 777 -4.76 2.11 -30.23
N PRO A 778 -3.64 2.25 -29.50
CA PRO A 778 -3.46 1.59 -28.23
C PRO A 778 -4.05 2.39 -27.09
N HIS A 779 -4.16 1.74 -25.92
CA HIS A 779 -4.45 2.40 -24.64
C HIS A 779 -5.78 3.18 -24.67
N ALA A 780 -6.81 2.60 -25.29
CA ALA A 780 -8.13 3.21 -25.46
C ALA A 780 -8.10 4.61 -26.10
N GLY A 781 -7.13 4.89 -26.98
CA GLY A 781 -6.99 6.17 -27.68
C GLY A 781 -6.17 7.23 -26.92
N GLY A 782 -5.56 6.86 -25.80
CA GLY A 782 -4.76 7.77 -24.97
C GLY A 782 -5.57 8.99 -24.53
N ALA A 783 -5.01 10.18 -24.69
CA ALA A 783 -5.65 11.44 -24.29
C ALA A 783 -6.49 12.10 -25.40
N VAL A 784 -6.79 11.41 -26.51
CA VAL A 784 -7.46 12.03 -27.67
C VAL A 784 -8.93 12.35 -27.40
N LEU A 785 -9.62 11.51 -26.64
CA LEU A 785 -11.06 11.55 -26.45
C LEU A 785 -11.58 12.89 -25.90
N PRO A 786 -11.00 13.46 -24.82
CA PRO A 786 -11.45 14.77 -24.32
C PRO A 786 -11.08 15.93 -25.25
N LEU A 787 -10.18 15.69 -26.21
CA LEU A 787 -9.71 16.71 -27.17
C LEU A 787 -10.52 16.73 -28.46
N ILE A 788 -11.34 15.72 -28.76
CA ILE A 788 -12.07 15.59 -30.03
C ILE A 788 -12.90 16.84 -30.33
N GLU A 789 -13.77 17.25 -29.40
CA GLU A 789 -14.59 18.45 -29.58
C GLU A 789 -13.73 19.72 -29.69
N ARG A 790 -12.61 19.76 -28.97
CA ARG A 790 -11.70 20.91 -28.94
C ARG A 790 -11.04 21.11 -30.30
N PHE A 791 -10.39 20.11 -30.87
CA PHE A 791 -9.64 20.30 -32.12
C PHE A 791 -10.55 20.38 -33.34
N THR A 792 -11.70 19.73 -33.34
CA THR A 792 -12.69 19.85 -34.43
C THR A 792 -13.40 21.19 -34.43
N SER A 793 -13.89 21.66 -33.27
CA SER A 793 -14.61 22.94 -33.17
C SER A 793 -13.68 24.14 -33.28
N PHE A 794 -12.51 24.10 -32.63
CA PHE A 794 -11.57 25.21 -32.70
C PHE A 794 -10.85 25.30 -34.04
N GLY A 795 -10.55 24.16 -34.67
CA GLY A 795 -10.00 24.13 -36.03
C GLY A 795 -10.84 24.97 -37.00
N ARG A 796 -12.18 24.87 -36.89
CA ARG A 796 -13.11 25.68 -37.69
C ARG A 796 -13.00 27.19 -37.44
N ILE A 797 -12.76 27.61 -36.20
CA ILE A 797 -12.62 29.02 -35.83
C ILE A 797 -11.37 29.63 -36.46
N ILE A 798 -10.30 28.85 -36.59
CA ILE A 798 -9.00 29.32 -37.12
C ILE A 798 -8.77 28.97 -38.61
N GLY A 799 -9.82 28.53 -39.32
CA GLY A 799 -9.78 28.30 -40.77
C GLY A 799 -9.20 26.94 -41.21
N ALA A 800 -9.14 25.93 -40.33
CA ALA A 800 -8.86 24.55 -40.71
C ALA A 800 -10.04 23.94 -41.48
N ASP A 801 -9.84 22.73 -42.02
CA ASP A 801 -10.84 21.99 -42.82
C ASP A 801 -12.19 21.91 -42.09
N GLN A 802 -13.22 22.52 -42.68
CA GLN A 802 -14.55 22.59 -42.10
C GLN A 802 -15.29 21.24 -42.11
N SER A 803 -14.84 20.27 -42.92
CA SER A 803 -15.40 18.92 -42.98
C SER A 803 -15.03 18.07 -41.76
N LEU A 804 -13.95 18.44 -41.05
CA LEU A 804 -13.49 17.73 -39.86
C LEU A 804 -14.34 18.08 -38.63
N THR A 805 -15.40 17.30 -38.43
CA THR A 805 -16.34 17.44 -37.30
C THR A 805 -16.25 16.24 -36.35
N SER A 806 -16.74 16.40 -35.12
CA SER A 806 -16.90 15.29 -34.18
C SER A 806 -17.72 14.13 -34.79
N GLN A 807 -18.79 14.43 -35.54
CA GLN A 807 -19.57 13.39 -36.22
C GLN A 807 -18.77 12.69 -37.33
N ALA A 808 -18.04 13.44 -38.17
CA ALA A 808 -17.20 12.85 -39.21
C ALA A 808 -16.07 11.97 -38.63
N LEU A 809 -15.55 12.31 -37.45
CA LEU A 809 -14.62 11.46 -36.72
C LEU A 809 -15.27 10.16 -36.26
N LYS A 810 -16.49 10.20 -35.69
CA LYS A 810 -17.23 8.99 -35.31
C LYS A 810 -17.46 8.07 -36.53
N ASP A 811 -17.85 8.64 -37.66
CA ASP A 811 -18.07 7.90 -38.91
C ASP A 811 -16.76 7.31 -39.46
N THR A 812 -15.64 7.99 -39.23
CA THR A 812 -14.31 7.51 -39.62
C THR A 812 -13.80 6.43 -38.68
N PHE A 813 -13.95 6.60 -37.36
CA PHE A 813 -13.62 5.58 -36.37
C PHE A 813 -14.40 4.30 -36.62
N ALA A 814 -15.70 4.41 -36.91
CA ALA A 814 -16.56 3.27 -37.22
C ALA A 814 -16.19 2.54 -38.52
N ARG A 815 -15.28 3.08 -39.36
CA ARG A 815 -14.85 2.45 -40.62
C ARG A 815 -13.39 2.01 -40.59
N GLN A 816 -12.51 2.84 -40.06
CA GLN A 816 -11.06 2.71 -40.21
C GLN A 816 -10.30 2.47 -38.92
N PHE A 817 -10.90 2.63 -37.74
CA PHE A 817 -10.15 2.58 -36.48
C PHE A 817 -10.63 1.45 -35.56
N TYR A 818 -9.67 0.73 -35.02
CA TYR A 818 -9.81 -0.11 -33.85
C TYR A 818 -9.05 0.49 -32.68
N PHE A 819 -9.51 0.21 -31.47
CA PHE A 819 -8.88 0.65 -30.23
C PHE A 819 -8.61 -0.57 -29.36
N ASP A 820 -7.35 -0.81 -29.01
CA ASP A 820 -7.05 -1.83 -28.00
C ASP A 820 -7.27 -1.30 -26.58
N LEU A 821 -7.43 -2.24 -25.66
CA LEU A 821 -7.66 -1.97 -24.25
C LEU A 821 -6.45 -2.34 -23.38
N ALA A 822 -5.24 -2.28 -23.94
CA ALA A 822 -4.01 -2.45 -23.17
C ALA A 822 -3.84 -1.31 -22.15
N GLY A 823 -3.13 -1.56 -21.05
CA GLY A 823 -2.93 -0.58 -19.97
C GLY A 823 -4.14 -0.46 -19.02
N PHE A 824 -4.46 0.76 -18.59
CA PHE A 824 -5.40 1.03 -17.48
C PHE A 824 -6.72 1.74 -17.92
N PRO A 825 -7.47 1.26 -18.95
CA PRO A 825 -8.66 1.96 -19.42
C PRO A 825 -9.91 1.78 -18.53
N PHE A 826 -9.88 0.84 -17.58
CA PHE A 826 -11.00 0.54 -16.68
C PHE A 826 -10.80 1.18 -15.29
N PRO A 827 -11.88 1.62 -14.61
CA PRO A 827 -13.29 1.50 -15.04
C PRO A 827 -13.79 2.69 -15.90
N ASP A 828 -13.04 3.78 -16.03
CA ASP A 828 -13.61 5.07 -16.45
C ASP A 828 -13.24 5.54 -17.87
N GLN A 829 -11.99 5.41 -18.32
CA GLN A 829 -11.58 5.87 -19.66
C GLN A 829 -12.40 5.20 -20.77
N ILE A 830 -12.72 3.91 -20.60
CA ILE A 830 -13.54 3.14 -21.52
C ILE A 830 -14.95 3.73 -21.74
N LYS A 831 -15.52 4.36 -20.72
CA LYS A 831 -16.87 4.98 -20.81
C LYS A 831 -16.86 6.17 -21.76
N GLU A 832 -15.77 6.92 -21.78
CA GLU A 832 -15.60 8.05 -22.71
C GLU A 832 -15.39 7.55 -24.14
N LEU A 833 -14.60 6.49 -24.33
CA LEU A 833 -14.37 5.89 -25.64
C LEU A 833 -15.69 5.46 -26.30
N LEU A 834 -16.61 4.89 -25.50
CA LEU A 834 -17.93 4.45 -25.94
C LEU A 834 -18.86 5.59 -26.43
N LEU A 835 -18.51 6.85 -26.21
CA LEU A 835 -19.22 7.99 -26.81
C LEU A 835 -18.92 8.15 -28.31
N TYR A 836 -17.82 7.55 -28.78
CA TYR A 836 -17.30 7.71 -30.13
C TYR A 836 -17.28 6.41 -30.93
N VAL A 837 -17.10 5.25 -30.28
CA VAL A 837 -17.03 3.95 -30.93
C VAL A 837 -17.97 2.93 -30.29
N LYS A 838 -18.29 1.89 -31.06
CA LYS A 838 -19.07 0.73 -30.61
C LYS A 838 -18.15 -0.43 -30.28
N THR A 839 -18.72 -1.45 -29.63
CA THR A 839 -18.03 -2.67 -29.21
C THR A 839 -17.32 -3.39 -30.34
N ASP A 840 -17.78 -3.26 -31.58
CA ASP A 840 -17.19 -3.86 -32.77
C ASP A 840 -15.86 -3.22 -33.21
N ARG A 841 -15.42 -2.14 -32.54
CA ARG A 841 -14.15 -1.44 -32.78
C ARG A 841 -13.16 -1.56 -31.63
N LEU A 842 -13.43 -2.41 -30.65
CA LEU A 842 -12.55 -2.64 -29.51
C LEU A 842 -11.78 -3.97 -29.65
N LEU A 843 -10.53 -3.98 -29.22
CA LEU A 843 -9.63 -5.15 -29.25
C LEU A 843 -9.02 -5.39 -27.87
N TYR A 844 -8.64 -6.63 -27.61
CA TYR A 844 -7.80 -6.96 -26.45
C TYR A 844 -6.31 -6.72 -26.76
N GLY A 845 -5.58 -6.18 -25.79
CA GLY A 845 -4.15 -5.96 -25.84
C GLY A 845 -3.52 -6.15 -24.46
N SER A 846 -2.31 -6.71 -24.37
CA SER A 846 -1.61 -6.91 -23.09
C SER A 846 -0.50 -5.92 -22.80
N ASP A 847 0.13 -5.36 -23.84
CA ASP A 847 1.36 -4.58 -23.77
C ASP A 847 2.52 -5.34 -23.06
N TYR A 848 2.48 -6.68 -23.13
CA TYR A 848 3.56 -7.52 -22.63
C TYR A 848 4.78 -7.47 -23.57
N PRO A 849 6.03 -7.39 -23.08
CA PRO A 849 6.48 -7.53 -21.69
C PRO A 849 6.81 -6.23 -20.96
N PHE A 850 6.56 -5.07 -21.58
CA PHE A 850 6.79 -3.78 -20.92
C PHE A 850 5.82 -3.59 -19.76
N THR A 851 4.60 -4.07 -19.90
CA THR A 851 3.72 -4.43 -18.80
C THR A 851 4.12 -5.82 -18.25
N PRO A 852 4.67 -5.92 -17.03
CA PRO A 852 5.11 -7.22 -16.48
C PRO A 852 3.96 -8.20 -16.31
N GLU A 853 4.24 -9.51 -16.37
CA GLU A 853 3.21 -10.57 -16.29
C GLU A 853 2.20 -10.35 -15.14
N MET A 854 2.69 -10.00 -13.94
CA MET A 854 1.83 -9.75 -12.78
C MET A 854 0.82 -8.61 -13.04
N ALA A 855 1.27 -7.53 -13.69
CA ALA A 855 0.41 -6.41 -14.04
C ALA A 855 -0.59 -6.80 -15.13
N VAL A 856 -0.17 -7.56 -16.15
CA VAL A 856 -1.09 -8.06 -17.21
C VAL A 856 -2.21 -8.92 -16.60
N LEU A 857 -1.87 -9.84 -15.68
CA LEU A 857 -2.85 -10.67 -14.97
C LEU A 857 -3.81 -9.81 -14.13
N GLY A 858 -3.28 -8.81 -13.42
CA GLY A 858 -4.08 -7.86 -12.64
C GLY A 858 -5.06 -7.08 -13.51
N LEU A 859 -4.60 -6.55 -14.64
CA LEU A 859 -5.41 -5.82 -15.62
C LEU A 859 -6.49 -6.71 -16.25
N ALA A 860 -6.15 -7.95 -16.61
CA ALA A 860 -7.11 -8.91 -17.14
C ALA A 860 -8.21 -9.26 -16.13
N ASN A 861 -7.88 -9.34 -14.83
CA ASN A 861 -8.87 -9.54 -13.77
C ASN A 861 -9.81 -8.34 -13.61
N VAL A 862 -9.27 -7.11 -13.59
CA VAL A 862 -10.08 -5.88 -13.53
C VAL A 862 -11.00 -5.81 -14.74
N MET A 863 -10.44 -6.00 -15.94
CA MET A 863 -11.20 -6.04 -17.19
C MET A 863 -12.31 -7.10 -17.14
N ALA A 864 -12.02 -8.35 -16.73
CA ALA A 864 -13.02 -9.42 -16.65
C ALA A 864 -14.18 -9.11 -15.70
N LYS A 865 -13.93 -8.33 -14.63
CA LYS A 865 -14.95 -7.87 -13.70
C LYS A 865 -15.76 -6.71 -14.29
N GLU A 866 -15.09 -5.66 -14.74
CA GLU A 866 -15.72 -4.43 -15.22
C GLU A 866 -16.48 -4.65 -16.53
N MET A 867 -15.96 -5.48 -17.45
CA MET A 867 -16.65 -5.82 -18.70
C MET A 867 -18.02 -6.47 -18.47
N LYS A 868 -18.20 -7.27 -17.41
CA LYS A 868 -19.49 -7.89 -17.07
C LYS A 868 -20.53 -6.87 -16.60
N VAL A 869 -20.09 -5.69 -16.18
CA VAL A 869 -20.97 -4.58 -15.79
C VAL A 869 -21.41 -3.79 -17.02
N ILE A 870 -20.54 -3.66 -18.03
CA ILE A 870 -20.76 -2.81 -19.21
C ILE A 870 -21.43 -3.58 -20.36
N TRP A 871 -21.07 -4.85 -20.55
CA TRP A 871 -21.39 -5.61 -21.77
C TRP A 871 -21.90 -7.03 -21.48
N ASP A 872 -22.75 -7.51 -22.39
CA ASP A 872 -23.22 -8.89 -22.38
C ASP A 872 -22.13 -9.88 -22.82
N GLU A 873 -22.40 -11.18 -22.69
CA GLU A 873 -21.43 -12.23 -23.03
C GLU A 873 -20.95 -12.20 -24.48
N LYS A 874 -21.85 -11.91 -25.43
CA LYS A 874 -21.51 -11.87 -26.85
C LYS A 874 -20.65 -10.66 -27.16
N GLU A 875 -20.97 -9.51 -26.58
CA GLU A 875 -20.17 -8.30 -26.72
C GLU A 875 -18.78 -8.49 -26.12
N ARG A 876 -18.66 -9.12 -24.95
CA ARG A 876 -17.35 -9.44 -24.35
C ARG A 876 -16.54 -10.37 -25.24
N GLU A 877 -17.14 -11.43 -25.78
CA GLU A 877 -16.47 -12.34 -26.72
C GLU A 877 -15.96 -11.60 -27.97
N MET A 878 -16.77 -10.69 -28.52
CA MET A 878 -16.37 -9.86 -29.65
C MET A 878 -15.17 -8.98 -29.31
N ILE A 879 -15.16 -8.32 -28.15
CA ILE A 879 -14.05 -7.46 -27.72
C ILE A 879 -12.76 -8.27 -27.48
N LEU A 880 -12.89 -9.43 -26.81
CA LEU A 880 -11.74 -10.23 -26.40
C LEU A 880 -11.10 -11.02 -27.56
N SER A 881 -11.89 -11.52 -28.51
CA SER A 881 -11.35 -12.30 -29.63
C SER A 881 -12.07 -12.13 -30.97
N GLY A 882 -13.39 -11.95 -30.98
CA GLY A 882 -14.18 -11.94 -32.23
C GLY A 882 -13.81 -10.83 -33.21
N ASN A 883 -13.58 -9.61 -32.71
CA ASN A 883 -13.15 -8.46 -33.51
C ASN A 883 -11.76 -8.68 -34.10
N ALA A 884 -10.83 -9.20 -33.31
CA ALA A 884 -9.48 -9.52 -33.78
C ALA A 884 -9.51 -10.62 -34.85
N ARG A 885 -10.33 -11.68 -34.70
CA ARG A 885 -10.50 -12.70 -35.75
C ARG A 885 -11.01 -12.10 -37.06
N ARG A 886 -12.00 -11.21 -36.99
CA ARG A 886 -12.52 -10.51 -38.16
C ARG A 886 -11.45 -9.62 -38.81
N LEU A 887 -10.69 -8.88 -38.00
CA LEU A 887 -9.62 -8.00 -38.47
C LEU A 887 -8.47 -8.76 -39.15
N LEU A 888 -8.14 -9.96 -38.66
CA LEU A 888 -7.02 -10.76 -39.14
C LEU A 888 -7.40 -11.75 -40.26
N SER A 889 -8.70 -11.92 -40.55
CA SER A 889 -9.19 -12.82 -41.61
C SER A 889 -9.46 -12.12 -42.95
N SER A 890 -9.65 -10.79 -42.93
CA SER A 890 -9.58 -9.93 -44.11
C SER A 890 -8.14 -9.70 -44.51
#